data_AF-A0A327X821-F1
#
_entry.id   AF-A0A327X821-F1
#
_cell.length_a   1.000
_cell.length_b   1.000
_cell.length_c   1.000
_cell.angle_alpha   90.00
_cell.angle_beta   90.00
_cell.angle_gamma   90.00
#
_symmetry.space_group_name_H-M   'P 1'
#
loop_
_entity.id
_entity.type
_entity.pdbx_description
1 polymer ?
#
loop_
_entity_poly.entity_id
_entity_poly.type
_entity_poly.pdbx_seq_one_letter_code
_entity_poly.pdbx_strand_id
1 'polypeptide(L)'
;MAQTNIFESAQSLLRDRAYANYAAHLNEIERVQSGIQQNRTGQLSLTDITNDTSRLSKRIAREGIRLDKALERINGVPNFQDVSIVGKILRSATSVCRIVIQNQFGVSGYGTGFLVSPNVLITNNHVLPDLETASRSQAQFNYELDADGRVLTPVTFNLRPDLFFLTSTYEERQGSPYDGRDFTLVAVETTGSEGAALDRFGYIQMDSSLGKIIEGENCVVIQHPKGDYKKVVLKDIRLITLTDNFLIYESDTLPGSSGSVVLGLGTGAVVALHHSSIPRKDAAGNWLRKDGSIVQPGDVDEQIDWIGNEGVRVSCIVEAFSNMPVADAMQPLRRQIIEAQTPSLKIMSPSPALVEAKPTPSTTPAPEKRESATPVDRLQYFEITLSSQPVLQDDWEGRASTLVEGFVDETPLIPSSFDPDIRRKRYLTLRSNRNPWELAQQLETLPHVESCEPDLETLTDIGVDAGETGPDRFESFNPGKDSGLATWQKEEETFLKNFGDSVCVQKGKKVKSPAFYHRWWNWSAVNCLDDTERLKRADWQAIRDNLAELRFVQLDTGYSTHSKVFAGYDTDKDFDFIDQDTDARDLMERKLLKFPGHGTRTASIAVGNVLQTDPNTVNGNSGLLTFGGKTLARLIPYRIAKSVILLGRGKELVDAANYAIQSQADVMFMCMGTYPKSMFAAIAREVYEQGIIWVCAAGNQVELVVAPAIYPGTIAVAATNPKDLPWKGSSNGPMVDIAAPGESVYVPITDEEGNEFMSYGDGTSYATPHVASAAMLWKAKHLHELPQKYRFPWQIVEAFRTTLKNTARKPSEWTPNMSKLYGAGILDIDALLNADLPEADTLTHAYEGVSTELPKDIGFVEAGHFVWNILRRKLRPGPTESATGLTQRGQLALDAFTTRPPVRAVESAGLSDTVGTEALLREFFKQ
;
A
#
# COMPACT_ATOMS: atom_id res chain seq x y z
N MET A 1 -58.63 -21.75 9.71
CA MET A 1 -57.78 -20.78 8.97
C MET A 1 -57.42 -19.60 9.88
N ALA A 2 -56.81 -19.84 11.05
CA ALA A 2 -56.42 -18.79 11.99
C ALA A 2 -55.16 -19.21 12.77
N GLN A 3 -54.15 -19.71 12.05
CA GLN A 3 -52.79 -19.97 12.55
C GLN A 3 -51.78 -19.56 11.49
N THR A 4 -51.98 -18.37 10.90
CA THR A 4 -50.93 -17.74 10.11
C THR A 4 -49.88 -17.22 11.10
N ASN A 5 -48.83 -18.02 11.28
CA ASN A 5 -47.49 -17.73 11.78
C ASN A 5 -47.32 -16.66 12.87
N ILE A 6 -47.33 -17.11 14.13
CA ILE A 6 -46.84 -16.34 15.30
C ILE A 6 -45.39 -15.85 15.05
N PHE A 7 -44.56 -16.65 14.38
CA PHE A 7 -43.18 -16.29 14.00
C PHE A 7 -43.10 -15.13 12.99
N GLU A 8 -43.97 -15.06 11.98
CA GLU A 8 -44.01 -13.92 11.05
C GLU A 8 -44.51 -12.65 11.73
N SER A 9 -45.46 -12.77 12.66
CA SER A 9 -45.99 -11.62 13.40
C SER A 9 -44.96 -10.98 14.35
N ALA A 10 -44.15 -11.78 15.04
CA ALA A 10 -43.10 -11.31 15.94
C ALA A 10 -41.91 -10.69 15.16
N GLN A 11 -41.51 -11.31 14.05
CA GLN A 11 -40.46 -10.77 13.18
C GLN A 11 -40.90 -9.47 12.49
N SER A 12 -42.17 -9.37 12.09
CA SER A 12 -42.74 -8.14 11.54
C SER A 12 -42.71 -6.99 12.56
N LEU A 13 -43.16 -7.25 13.79
CA LEU A 13 -43.12 -6.28 14.88
C LEU A 13 -41.69 -5.85 15.24
N LEU A 14 -40.72 -6.77 15.21
CA LEU A 14 -39.31 -6.48 15.42
C LEU A 14 -38.74 -5.57 14.32
N ARG A 15 -39.01 -5.88 13.05
CA ARG A 15 -38.61 -5.08 11.88
C ARG A 15 -39.24 -3.68 11.91
N ASP A 16 -40.48 -3.57 12.35
CA ASP A 16 -41.18 -2.30 12.52
C ASP A 16 -40.57 -1.44 13.63
N ARG A 17 -40.17 -2.04 14.76
CA ARG A 17 -39.45 -1.34 15.84
C ARG A 17 -38.04 -0.93 15.41
N ALA A 18 -37.32 -1.80 14.72
CA ALA A 18 -36.01 -1.48 14.17
C ALA A 18 -36.08 -0.29 13.20
N TYR A 19 -37.14 -0.24 12.37
CA TYR A 19 -37.42 0.94 11.54
C TYR A 19 -37.73 2.19 12.37
N ALA A 20 -38.53 2.08 13.44
CA ALA A 20 -38.81 3.22 14.32
C ALA A 20 -37.54 3.77 14.98
N ASN A 21 -36.64 2.89 15.44
CA ASN A 21 -35.32 3.27 15.98
C ASN A 21 -34.45 3.94 14.91
N TYR A 22 -34.43 3.40 13.69
CA TYR A 22 -33.74 3.99 12.54
C TYR A 22 -34.29 5.38 12.22
N ALA A 23 -35.61 5.53 12.11
CA ALA A 23 -36.27 6.79 11.81
C ALA A 23 -36.05 7.85 12.90
N ALA A 24 -35.98 7.45 14.17
CA ALA A 24 -35.66 8.35 15.28
C ALA A 24 -34.24 8.95 15.20
N HIS A 25 -33.32 8.28 14.49
CA HIS A 25 -31.92 8.70 14.34
C HIS A 25 -31.58 9.08 12.89
N LEU A 26 -32.58 9.38 12.05
CA LEU A 26 -32.39 9.59 10.60
C LEU A 26 -31.33 10.67 10.29
N ASN A 27 -31.36 11.80 11.00
CA ASN A 27 -30.41 12.89 10.81
C ASN A 27 -28.97 12.47 11.15
N GLU A 28 -28.79 11.67 12.19
CA GLU A 28 -27.47 11.15 12.58
C GLU A 28 -26.99 10.09 11.58
N ILE A 29 -27.90 9.23 11.14
CA ILE A 29 -27.63 8.19 10.13
C ILE A 29 -27.22 8.82 8.80
N GLU A 30 -27.95 9.82 8.30
CA GLU A 30 -27.59 10.53 7.06
C GLU A 30 -26.22 11.19 7.18
N ARG A 31 -25.92 11.82 8.32
CA ARG A 31 -24.61 12.41 8.60
C ARG A 31 -23.51 11.35 8.57
N VAL A 32 -23.69 10.22 9.26
CA VAL A 32 -22.67 9.17 9.31
C VAL A 32 -22.55 8.45 7.97
N GLN A 33 -23.64 8.20 7.25
CA GLN A 33 -23.61 7.62 5.91
C GLN A 33 -22.90 8.55 4.92
N SER A 34 -23.17 9.87 5.00
CA SER A 34 -22.42 10.88 4.26
C SER A 34 -20.94 10.86 4.64
N GLY A 35 -20.61 10.82 5.93
CA GLY A 35 -19.25 10.69 6.44
C GLY A 35 -18.56 9.38 6.02
N ILE A 36 -19.27 8.26 5.97
CA ILE A 36 -18.80 6.96 5.48
C ILE A 36 -18.53 7.07 3.97
N GLN A 37 -19.40 7.71 3.21
CA GLN A 37 -19.21 7.92 1.78
C GLN A 37 -18.00 8.84 1.53
N GLN A 38 -17.86 9.90 2.31
CA GLN A 38 -16.71 10.81 2.29
C GLN A 38 -15.44 10.10 2.75
N ASN A 39 -15.51 9.15 3.68
CA ASN A 39 -14.37 8.33 4.09
C ASN A 39 -14.00 7.28 3.03
N ARG A 40 -14.98 6.69 2.34
CA ARG A 40 -14.76 5.81 1.17
C ARG A 40 -14.08 6.57 0.03
N THR A 41 -14.35 7.87 -0.12
CA THR A 41 -13.71 8.73 -1.12
C THR A 41 -12.46 9.45 -0.60
N GLY A 42 -12.04 9.17 0.65
CA GLY A 42 -10.85 9.76 1.28
C GLY A 42 -10.96 11.25 1.65
N GLN A 43 -12.16 11.82 1.61
CA GLN A 43 -12.46 13.20 1.98
C GLN A 43 -12.54 13.44 3.51
N LEU A 44 -12.88 12.40 4.29
CA LEU A 44 -12.90 12.44 5.76
C LEU A 44 -12.14 11.24 6.34
N SER A 45 -11.41 11.44 7.42
CA SER A 45 -10.83 10.33 8.17
C SER A 45 -11.90 9.66 9.05
N LEU A 46 -11.67 8.42 9.47
CA LEU A 46 -12.66 7.66 10.25
C LEU A 46 -13.02 8.34 11.58
N THR A 47 -12.06 9.01 12.22
CA THR A 47 -12.31 9.75 13.47
C THR A 47 -13.04 11.06 13.26
N ASP A 48 -13.05 11.61 12.04
CA ASP A 48 -13.84 12.80 11.71
C ASP A 48 -15.32 12.45 11.49
N ILE A 49 -15.65 11.17 11.28
CA ILE A 49 -17.03 10.69 11.16
C ILE A 49 -17.73 10.71 12.53
N THR A 50 -17.00 10.48 13.63
CA THR A 50 -17.63 10.42 14.96
C THR A 50 -17.58 11.75 15.70
N ASN A 51 -18.73 12.20 16.21
CA ASN A 51 -18.81 13.41 17.04
C ASN A 51 -18.61 13.12 18.54
N ASP A 52 -18.60 11.83 18.95
CA ASP A 52 -18.42 11.40 20.34
C ASP A 52 -16.92 11.31 20.68
N THR A 53 -16.36 12.46 21.07
CA THR A 53 -14.95 12.60 21.48
C THR A 53 -14.58 11.70 22.67
N SER A 54 -15.53 11.40 23.55
CA SER A 54 -15.33 10.47 24.68
C SER A 54 -15.16 9.03 24.17
N ARG A 55 -15.97 8.58 23.22
CA ARG A 55 -15.86 7.25 22.62
C ARG A 55 -14.58 7.10 21.80
N LEU A 56 -14.22 8.13 21.04
CA LEU A 56 -12.94 8.19 20.34
C LEU A 56 -11.75 8.08 21.31
N SER A 57 -11.76 8.84 22.41
CA SER A 57 -10.69 8.77 23.42
C SER A 57 -10.58 7.38 24.06
N LYS A 58 -11.70 6.70 24.32
CA LYS A 58 -11.71 5.32 24.84
C LYS A 58 -11.24 4.32 23.79
N ARG A 59 -11.61 4.51 22.51
CA ARG A 59 -11.13 3.70 21.38
C ARG A 59 -9.62 3.80 21.21
N ILE A 60 -9.05 4.99 21.39
CA ILE A 60 -7.60 5.27 21.39
C ILE A 60 -6.93 4.62 22.60
N ALA A 61 -7.50 4.77 23.80
CA ALA A 61 -6.93 4.20 25.02
C ALA A 61 -6.84 2.66 24.99
N ARG A 62 -7.79 2.01 24.30
CA ARG A 62 -7.81 0.54 24.12
C ARG A 62 -6.69 0.01 23.23
N GLU A 63 -6.04 0.88 22.46
CA GLU A 63 -4.89 0.50 21.63
C GLU A 63 -3.63 0.28 22.48
N GLY A 64 -3.57 0.82 23.70
CA GLY A 64 -2.42 0.69 24.60
C GLY A 64 -1.13 1.32 24.06
N ILE A 65 -1.23 2.19 23.05
CA ILE A 65 -0.14 2.88 22.37
C ILE A 65 -0.33 4.39 22.47
N ARG A 66 0.72 5.16 22.15
CA ARG A 66 0.67 6.63 22.16
C ARG A 66 -0.43 7.16 21.23
N LEU A 67 -1.00 8.32 21.60
CA LEU A 67 -2.17 8.95 20.97
C LEU A 67 -2.02 9.12 19.45
N ASP A 68 -0.83 9.51 18.99
CA ASP A 68 -0.44 9.65 17.60
C ASP A 68 -0.58 8.32 16.81
N LYS A 69 -0.04 7.23 17.34
CA LYS A 69 -0.12 5.89 16.71
C LYS A 69 -1.51 5.27 16.78
N ALA A 70 -2.23 5.52 17.87
CA ALA A 70 -3.61 5.07 18.02
C ALA A 70 -4.52 5.78 17.01
N LEU A 71 -4.36 7.11 16.86
CA LEU A 71 -5.07 7.87 15.84
C LEU A 71 -4.66 7.45 14.43
N GLU A 72 -3.38 7.20 14.15
CA GLU A 72 -2.92 6.67 12.85
C GLU A 72 -3.55 5.30 12.52
N ARG A 73 -3.70 4.41 13.51
CA ARG A 73 -4.35 3.10 13.33
C ARG A 73 -5.87 3.21 13.14
N ILE A 74 -6.51 4.16 13.81
CA ILE A 74 -7.96 4.38 13.74
C ILE A 74 -8.34 5.19 12.49
N ASN A 75 -7.54 6.19 12.10
CA ASN A 75 -7.77 7.11 10.98
C ASN A 75 -7.13 6.73 9.68
N GLY A 76 -6.10 5.90 9.72
CA GLY A 76 -5.53 5.38 8.49
C GLY A 76 -6.65 4.77 7.68
N VAL A 77 -6.50 4.76 6.36
CA VAL A 77 -7.23 3.82 5.51
C VAL A 77 -6.29 2.65 5.23
N PRO A 78 -5.97 1.78 6.21
CA PRO A 78 -5.24 0.58 5.94
C PRO A 78 -6.22 -0.44 5.33
N ASN A 79 -6.04 -0.80 4.06
CA ASN A 79 -6.59 -2.05 3.55
C ASN A 79 -5.79 -3.26 4.10
N PHE A 80 -5.34 -3.21 5.35
CA PHE A 80 -4.62 -4.29 6.02
C PHE A 80 -5.16 -4.40 7.44
N GLN A 81 -5.34 -5.64 7.89
CA GLN A 81 -5.77 -5.94 9.24
C GLN A 81 -4.64 -6.70 9.93
N ASP A 82 -4.26 -6.27 11.12
CA ASP A 82 -3.27 -6.98 11.92
C ASP A 82 -3.61 -8.47 12.01
N VAL A 83 -2.65 -9.35 11.72
CA VAL A 83 -2.84 -10.81 11.82
C VAL A 83 -3.29 -11.23 13.22
N SER A 84 -2.95 -10.45 14.25
CA SER A 84 -3.42 -10.65 15.63
C SER A 84 -4.94 -10.52 15.77
N ILE A 85 -5.56 -9.59 15.04
CA ILE A 85 -7.01 -9.38 14.99
C ILE A 85 -7.66 -10.45 14.11
N VAL A 86 -7.10 -10.80 12.96
CA VAL A 86 -7.58 -11.92 12.15
C VAL A 86 -7.59 -13.21 12.98
N GLY A 87 -6.53 -13.45 13.77
CA GLY A 87 -6.48 -14.55 14.72
C GLY A 87 -7.54 -14.48 15.82
N LYS A 88 -7.93 -13.30 16.31
CA LYS A 88 -9.05 -13.13 17.25
C LYS A 88 -10.40 -13.45 16.60
N ILE A 89 -10.61 -13.02 15.36
CA ILE A 89 -11.83 -13.31 14.59
C ILE A 89 -11.95 -14.81 14.32
N LEU A 90 -10.87 -15.46 13.89
CA LEU A 90 -10.85 -16.91 13.67
C LEU A 90 -11.10 -17.70 14.96
N ARG A 91 -10.47 -17.31 16.08
CA ARG A 91 -10.79 -17.90 17.39
C ARG A 91 -12.26 -17.73 17.75
N SER A 92 -12.81 -16.54 17.52
CA SER A 92 -14.24 -16.27 17.77
C SER A 92 -15.14 -17.15 16.89
N ALA A 93 -14.77 -17.37 15.62
CA ALA A 93 -15.53 -18.21 14.70
C ALA A 93 -15.66 -19.67 15.17
N THR A 94 -14.66 -20.20 15.89
CA THR A 94 -14.72 -21.57 16.44
C THR A 94 -15.83 -21.74 17.48
N SER A 95 -16.18 -20.66 18.19
CA SER A 95 -17.22 -20.65 19.22
C SER A 95 -18.63 -20.37 18.69
N VAL A 96 -18.77 -20.07 17.38
CA VAL A 96 -20.05 -19.82 16.71
C VAL A 96 -20.65 -21.13 16.21
N CYS A 97 -21.94 -21.32 16.47
CA CYS A 97 -22.71 -22.51 16.11
C CYS A 97 -24.02 -22.16 15.39
N ARG A 98 -24.53 -23.14 14.64
CA ARG A 98 -25.89 -23.12 14.10
C ARG A 98 -26.85 -23.62 15.17
N ILE A 99 -27.91 -22.86 15.46
CA ILE A 99 -29.01 -23.31 16.29
C ILE A 99 -30.05 -23.96 15.39
N VAL A 100 -30.36 -25.23 15.68
CA VAL A 100 -31.45 -25.96 15.05
C VAL A 100 -32.65 -25.88 15.97
N ILE A 101 -33.65 -25.09 15.58
CA ILE A 101 -34.85 -24.85 16.37
C ILE A 101 -35.82 -26.00 16.08
N GLN A 102 -36.29 -26.67 17.13
CA GLN A 102 -37.22 -27.78 16.99
C GLN A 102 -38.52 -27.53 17.74
N ASN A 103 -39.63 -27.88 17.09
CA ASN A 103 -40.94 -27.97 17.71
C ASN A 103 -41.37 -29.44 17.82
N GLN A 104 -42.58 -29.68 18.33
CA GLN A 104 -43.15 -31.03 18.47
C GLN A 104 -43.34 -31.80 17.15
N PHE A 105 -43.18 -31.14 15.99
CA PHE A 105 -43.35 -31.68 14.65
C PHE A 105 -42.04 -31.80 13.85
N GLY A 106 -40.89 -31.41 14.43
CA GLY A 106 -39.58 -31.46 13.79
C GLY A 106 -38.85 -30.11 13.77
N VAL A 107 -37.92 -29.95 12.83
CA VAL A 107 -37.16 -28.70 12.68
C VAL A 107 -38.11 -27.59 12.21
N SER A 108 -38.22 -26.53 13.00
CA SER A 108 -39.09 -25.39 12.74
C SER A 108 -38.35 -24.17 12.20
N GLY A 109 -37.02 -24.13 12.34
CA GLY A 109 -36.21 -23.03 11.85
C GLY A 109 -34.74 -23.16 12.24
N TYR A 110 -33.97 -22.15 11.83
CA TYR A 110 -32.54 -22.06 12.14
C TYR A 110 -32.21 -20.67 12.67
N GLY A 111 -31.20 -20.62 13.54
CA GLY A 111 -30.59 -19.38 14.01
C GLY A 111 -29.09 -19.54 14.16
N THR A 112 -28.43 -18.49 14.62
CA THR A 112 -27.02 -18.47 14.98
C THR A 112 -26.89 -18.24 16.49
N GLY A 113 -25.85 -18.80 17.10
CA GLY A 113 -25.49 -18.50 18.48
C GLY A 113 -23.99 -18.71 18.70
N PHE A 114 -23.50 -18.30 19.86
CA PHE A 114 -22.09 -18.49 20.22
C PHE A 114 -21.88 -18.66 21.71
N LEU A 115 -20.80 -19.35 22.08
CA LEU A 115 -20.42 -19.55 23.49
C LEU A 115 -19.87 -18.26 24.09
N VAL A 116 -20.37 -17.89 25.27
CA VAL A 116 -19.89 -16.74 26.06
C VAL A 116 -19.15 -17.16 27.34
N SER A 117 -19.27 -18.43 27.71
CA SER A 117 -18.51 -19.09 28.77
C SER A 117 -18.39 -20.58 28.42
N PRO A 118 -17.62 -21.40 29.17
CA PRO A 118 -17.36 -22.79 28.82
C PRO A 118 -18.59 -23.67 28.50
N ASN A 119 -19.76 -23.34 29.04
CA ASN A 119 -20.99 -24.12 28.87
C ASN A 119 -22.26 -23.27 28.75
N VAL A 120 -22.14 -22.01 28.34
CA VAL A 120 -23.30 -21.13 28.12
C VAL A 120 -23.17 -20.44 26.77
N LEU A 121 -24.22 -20.55 25.95
CA LEU A 121 -24.35 -19.86 24.68
C LEU A 121 -25.30 -18.68 24.78
N ILE A 122 -25.15 -17.72 23.87
CA ILE A 122 -26.09 -16.62 23.63
C ILE A 122 -26.68 -16.70 22.22
N THR A 123 -27.95 -16.30 22.08
CA THR A 123 -28.68 -16.04 20.82
C THR A 123 -29.82 -15.03 21.07
N ASN A 124 -30.70 -14.78 20.12
CA ASN A 124 -31.85 -13.89 20.33
C ASN A 124 -33.00 -14.56 21.11
N ASN A 125 -33.82 -13.74 21.76
CA ASN A 125 -35.04 -14.21 22.39
C ASN A 125 -36.02 -14.76 21.35
N HIS A 126 -36.20 -14.12 20.20
CA HIS A 126 -37.09 -14.67 19.18
C HIS A 126 -36.59 -15.98 18.54
N VAL A 127 -35.30 -16.34 18.72
CA VAL A 127 -34.75 -17.65 18.31
C VAL A 127 -35.05 -18.70 19.38
N LEU A 128 -34.79 -18.37 20.66
CA LEU A 128 -35.08 -19.22 21.81
C LEU A 128 -35.96 -18.46 22.83
N PRO A 129 -37.29 -18.39 22.62
CA PRO A 129 -38.18 -17.51 23.38
C PRO A 129 -38.49 -18.02 24.77
N ASP A 130 -38.46 -19.34 24.95
CA ASP A 130 -38.87 -20.01 26.18
C ASP A 130 -38.06 -21.28 26.44
N LEU A 131 -38.23 -21.81 27.66
CA LEU A 131 -37.57 -23.02 28.16
C LEU A 131 -37.91 -24.25 27.30
N GLU A 132 -39.14 -24.34 26.80
CA GLU A 132 -39.62 -25.49 26.03
C GLU A 132 -38.91 -25.56 24.68
N THR A 133 -38.91 -24.45 23.95
CA THR A 133 -38.22 -24.30 22.66
C THR A 133 -36.72 -24.54 22.82
N ALA A 134 -36.11 -23.96 23.86
CA ALA A 134 -34.70 -24.20 24.17
C ALA A 134 -34.42 -25.69 24.44
N SER A 135 -35.24 -26.38 25.24
CA SER A 135 -35.00 -27.78 25.62
C SER A 135 -35.06 -28.76 24.45
N ARG A 136 -35.77 -28.42 23.38
CA ARG A 136 -35.89 -29.22 22.15
C ARG A 136 -34.86 -28.85 21.10
N SER A 137 -34.29 -27.65 21.19
CA SER A 137 -33.35 -27.14 20.20
C SER A 137 -31.94 -27.65 20.45
N GLN A 138 -31.11 -27.60 19.41
CA GLN A 138 -29.73 -28.10 19.44
C GLN A 138 -28.74 -27.08 18.87
N ALA A 139 -27.51 -27.08 19.39
CA ALA A 139 -26.41 -26.29 18.87
C ALA A 139 -25.47 -27.19 18.05
N GLN A 140 -25.16 -26.78 16.82
CA GLN A 140 -24.28 -27.50 15.90
C GLN A 140 -23.02 -26.68 15.62
N PHE A 141 -21.90 -27.18 16.12
CA PHE A 141 -20.55 -26.67 15.83
C PHE A 141 -19.95 -27.41 14.63
N ASN A 142 -18.92 -26.85 14.00
CA ASN A 142 -18.30 -27.37 12.78
C ASN A 142 -19.25 -27.57 11.59
N TYR A 143 -20.44 -26.94 11.59
CA TYR A 143 -21.29 -26.89 10.40
C TYR A 143 -20.75 -25.85 9.39
N GLU A 144 -19.57 -26.13 8.83
CA GLU A 144 -18.80 -25.22 7.98
C GLU A 144 -17.95 -25.98 6.96
N LEU A 145 -17.32 -25.23 6.04
CA LEU A 145 -16.40 -25.79 5.05
C LEU A 145 -14.94 -25.61 5.50
N ASP A 146 -14.08 -26.58 5.20
CA ASP A 146 -12.63 -26.49 5.40
C ASP A 146 -11.93 -25.69 4.27
N ALA A 147 -10.60 -25.58 4.36
CA ALA A 147 -9.79 -24.82 3.40
C ALA A 147 -9.81 -25.41 1.96
N ASP A 148 -10.17 -26.69 1.81
CA ASP A 148 -10.31 -27.36 0.51
C ASP A 148 -11.76 -27.29 0.00
N GLY A 149 -12.66 -26.62 0.71
CA GLY A 149 -14.09 -26.53 0.40
C GLY A 149 -14.89 -27.77 0.77
N ARG A 150 -14.36 -28.66 1.61
CA ARG A 150 -15.06 -29.88 2.06
C ARG A 150 -15.87 -29.59 3.32
N VAL A 151 -17.01 -30.28 3.46
CA VAL A 151 -17.87 -30.14 4.63
C VAL A 151 -17.23 -30.81 5.84
N LEU A 152 -17.06 -30.06 6.93
CA LEU A 152 -16.63 -30.63 8.21
C LEU A 152 -17.75 -31.44 8.85
N THR A 153 -17.38 -32.47 9.63
CA THR A 153 -18.34 -33.25 10.42
C THR A 153 -18.95 -32.38 11.52
N PRO A 154 -20.28 -32.12 11.50
CA PRO A 154 -20.91 -31.28 12.50
C PRO A 154 -20.99 -31.98 13.85
N VAL A 155 -20.71 -31.25 14.93
CA VAL A 155 -20.84 -31.72 16.30
C VAL A 155 -22.07 -31.10 16.94
N THR A 156 -23.02 -31.94 17.36
CA THR A 156 -24.31 -31.50 17.91
C THR A 156 -24.32 -31.59 19.43
N PHE A 157 -24.79 -30.55 20.10
CA PHE A 157 -24.98 -30.48 21.56
C PHE A 157 -26.44 -30.13 21.88
N ASN A 158 -26.99 -30.74 22.93
CA ASN A 158 -28.30 -30.35 23.43
C ASN A 158 -28.19 -29.11 24.32
N LEU A 159 -29.23 -28.29 24.32
CA LEU A 159 -29.34 -27.14 25.21
C LEU A 159 -29.95 -27.58 26.54
N ARG A 160 -29.50 -26.95 27.62
CA ARG A 160 -29.85 -27.27 29.02
C ARG A 160 -30.48 -26.06 29.72
N PRO A 161 -31.66 -25.61 29.27
CA PRO A 161 -32.35 -24.48 29.90
C PRO A 161 -32.73 -24.74 31.37
N ASP A 162 -32.78 -26.02 31.78
CA ASP A 162 -32.95 -26.45 33.17
C ASP A 162 -31.76 -26.09 34.06
N LEU A 163 -30.54 -26.01 33.49
CA LEU A 163 -29.32 -25.62 34.21
C LEU A 163 -29.13 -24.10 34.24
N PHE A 164 -29.34 -23.43 33.11
CA PHE A 164 -29.29 -21.98 33.03
C PHE A 164 -30.14 -21.50 31.86
N PHE A 165 -31.04 -20.56 32.12
CA PHE A 165 -31.80 -19.84 31.11
C PHE A 165 -32.09 -18.43 31.59
N LEU A 166 -31.66 -17.44 30.82
CA LEU A 166 -31.96 -16.03 31.07
C LEU A 166 -32.32 -15.38 29.73
N THR A 167 -33.46 -14.71 29.67
CA THR A 167 -33.94 -14.10 28.43
C THR A 167 -34.49 -12.70 28.65
N SER A 168 -34.25 -11.82 27.69
CA SER A 168 -34.83 -10.49 27.54
C SER A 168 -35.73 -10.50 26.31
N THR A 169 -37.01 -10.22 26.50
CA THR A 169 -37.97 -10.21 25.38
C THR A 169 -37.68 -9.05 24.44
N TYR A 170 -38.15 -9.13 23.19
CA TYR A 170 -38.12 -7.97 22.30
C TYR A 170 -39.25 -6.95 22.62
N GLU A 171 -40.32 -7.40 23.29
CA GLU A 171 -41.38 -6.54 23.82
C GLU A 171 -40.99 -5.98 25.18
N GLU A 172 -41.23 -4.70 25.40
CA GLU A 172 -41.05 -4.06 26.69
C GLU A 172 -42.21 -4.42 27.61
N ARG A 173 -41.93 -5.10 28.73
CA ARG A 173 -42.93 -5.41 29.74
C ARG A 173 -42.80 -4.46 30.92
N GLN A 174 -43.92 -3.93 31.38
CA GLN A 174 -43.93 -3.05 32.58
C GLN A 174 -43.32 -3.79 33.78
N GLY A 175 -42.35 -3.15 34.43
CA GLY A 175 -41.66 -3.69 35.60
C GLY A 175 -40.43 -4.57 35.30
N SER A 176 -40.06 -4.76 34.02
CA SER A 176 -38.85 -5.47 33.62
C SER A 176 -37.91 -4.54 32.83
N PRO A 177 -36.99 -3.82 33.51
CA PRO A 177 -36.20 -2.75 32.90
C PRO A 177 -35.18 -3.22 31.86
N TYR A 178 -34.98 -4.54 31.75
CA TYR A 178 -34.03 -5.17 30.83
C TYR A 178 -34.70 -5.90 29.67
N ASP A 179 -36.04 -5.93 29.62
CA ASP A 179 -36.79 -6.36 28.45
C ASP A 179 -36.71 -5.29 27.34
N GLY A 180 -37.02 -5.69 26.11
CA GLY A 180 -36.80 -4.90 24.90
C GLY A 180 -35.43 -5.13 24.25
N ARG A 181 -34.57 -6.02 24.78
CA ARG A 181 -33.18 -6.23 24.28
C ARG A 181 -33.00 -7.52 23.48
N ASP A 182 -34.04 -8.35 23.29
CA ASP A 182 -34.05 -9.52 22.38
C ASP A 182 -32.82 -10.44 22.45
N PHE A 183 -32.52 -11.00 23.63
CA PHE A 183 -31.44 -11.98 23.81
C PHE A 183 -31.84 -13.12 24.74
N THR A 184 -31.22 -14.28 24.57
CA THR A 184 -31.33 -15.47 25.43
C THR A 184 -29.95 -16.05 25.68
N LEU A 185 -29.63 -16.28 26.95
CA LEU A 185 -28.50 -17.07 27.42
C LEU A 185 -29.02 -18.44 27.88
N VAL A 186 -28.39 -19.52 27.43
CA VAL A 186 -28.80 -20.89 27.76
C VAL A 186 -27.58 -21.79 27.94
N ALA A 187 -27.63 -22.67 28.95
CA ALA A 187 -26.57 -23.66 29.14
C ALA A 187 -26.56 -24.72 28.04
N VAL A 188 -25.41 -25.35 27.84
CA VAL A 188 -25.15 -26.36 26.80
C VAL A 188 -24.52 -27.59 27.45
N GLU A 189 -24.86 -28.78 26.95
CA GLU A 189 -24.17 -30.00 27.38
C GLU A 189 -22.66 -29.93 27.11
N THR A 190 -21.87 -30.44 28.04
CA THR A 190 -20.40 -30.43 27.92
C THR A 190 -19.86 -31.49 26.97
N THR A 191 -20.71 -32.43 26.55
CA THR A 191 -20.36 -33.54 25.65
C THR A 191 -21.43 -33.67 24.58
N GLY A 192 -21.02 -33.56 23.32
CA GLY A 192 -21.89 -33.62 22.15
C GLY A 192 -21.87 -34.99 21.48
N SER A 193 -22.38 -35.03 20.25
CA SER A 193 -22.37 -36.21 19.40
C SER A 193 -20.97 -36.82 19.29
N GLU A 194 -20.90 -38.15 19.27
CA GLU A 194 -19.65 -38.93 19.19
C GLU A 194 -18.65 -38.70 20.34
N GLY A 195 -19.11 -38.20 21.49
CA GLY A 195 -18.29 -38.00 22.68
C GLY A 195 -17.43 -36.73 22.64
N ALA A 196 -17.78 -35.78 21.76
CA ALA A 196 -17.01 -34.56 21.58
C ALA A 196 -17.16 -33.58 22.76
N ALA A 197 -16.06 -33.22 23.43
CA ALA A 197 -16.04 -32.20 24.48
C ALA A 197 -16.30 -30.78 23.93
N LEU A 198 -17.16 -30.00 24.60
CA LEU A 198 -17.54 -28.63 24.23
C LEU A 198 -16.39 -27.62 24.36
N ASP A 199 -15.48 -27.85 25.31
CA ASP A 199 -14.35 -26.95 25.63
C ASP A 199 -13.41 -26.69 24.44
N ARG A 200 -13.33 -27.62 23.48
CA ARG A 200 -12.53 -27.49 22.25
C ARG A 200 -12.93 -26.30 21.38
N PHE A 201 -14.17 -25.81 21.51
CA PHE A 201 -14.71 -24.71 20.70
C PHE A 201 -14.45 -23.33 21.31
N GLY A 202 -13.88 -23.27 22.53
CA GLY A 202 -13.64 -22.02 23.23
C GLY A 202 -14.91 -21.22 23.52
N TYR A 203 -14.74 -19.97 23.94
CA TYR A 203 -15.83 -19.03 24.15
C TYR A 203 -15.36 -17.60 23.85
N ILE A 204 -16.32 -16.70 23.60
CA ILE A 204 -16.09 -15.31 23.24
C ILE A 204 -16.33 -14.41 24.45
N GLN A 205 -15.39 -13.51 24.73
CA GLN A 205 -15.53 -12.53 25.80
C GLN A 205 -16.35 -11.31 25.35
N MET A 206 -17.31 -10.93 26.19
CA MET A 206 -18.20 -9.79 26.06
C MET A 206 -17.73 -8.66 26.98
N ASP A 207 -16.95 -7.75 26.43
CA ASP A 207 -16.46 -6.58 27.16
C ASP A 207 -17.56 -5.52 27.32
N SER A 208 -17.87 -5.11 28.55
CA SER A 208 -18.90 -4.10 28.86
C SER A 208 -18.44 -2.66 28.63
N SER A 209 -17.13 -2.41 28.53
CA SER A 209 -16.58 -1.07 28.38
C SER A 209 -16.81 -0.46 26.99
N LEU A 210 -16.77 0.87 26.92
CA LEU A 210 -16.95 1.64 25.69
C LEU A 210 -15.64 1.74 24.88
N GLY A 211 -15.73 2.13 23.61
CA GLY A 211 -14.57 2.28 22.71
C GLY A 211 -14.21 1.02 21.91
N LYS A 212 -15.10 0.02 21.85
CA LYS A 212 -14.88 -1.21 21.07
C LYS A 212 -14.94 -0.99 19.55
N ILE A 213 -15.69 0.02 19.13
CA ILE A 213 -15.91 0.43 17.75
C ILE A 213 -16.36 1.91 17.74
N ILE A 214 -16.08 2.63 16.66
CA ILE A 214 -16.57 4.00 16.40
C ILE A 214 -17.44 4.07 15.13
N GLU A 215 -18.20 5.16 14.97
CA GLU A 215 -19.00 5.39 13.75
C GLU A 215 -18.14 5.34 12.50
N GLY A 216 -18.65 4.67 11.46
CA GLY A 216 -17.99 4.41 10.20
C GLY A 216 -16.95 3.29 10.19
N GLU A 217 -16.56 2.75 11.35
CA GLU A 217 -15.62 1.62 11.46
C GLU A 217 -16.26 0.32 10.95
N ASN A 218 -15.47 -0.53 10.30
CA ASN A 218 -15.93 -1.82 9.78
C ASN A 218 -16.28 -2.80 10.91
N CYS A 219 -17.33 -3.59 10.68
CA CYS A 219 -17.74 -4.72 11.49
C CYS A 219 -17.32 -6.04 10.83
N VAL A 220 -17.50 -7.14 11.54
CA VAL A 220 -17.44 -8.51 11.02
C VAL A 220 -18.61 -9.28 11.60
N VAL A 221 -19.36 -9.99 10.75
CA VAL A 221 -20.48 -10.82 11.20
C VAL A 221 -20.19 -12.27 10.87
N ILE A 222 -20.25 -13.14 11.88
CA ILE A 222 -20.07 -14.59 11.73
C ILE A 222 -21.42 -15.26 11.94
N GLN A 223 -21.93 -15.95 10.92
CA GLN A 223 -23.34 -16.30 10.83
C GLN A 223 -23.63 -17.61 10.09
N HIS A 224 -24.82 -18.16 10.30
CA HIS A 224 -25.40 -19.27 9.52
C HIS A 224 -26.60 -18.79 8.68
N PRO A 225 -26.37 -18.08 7.57
CA PRO A 225 -27.44 -17.51 6.77
C PRO A 225 -28.25 -18.65 6.14
N LYS A 226 -29.57 -18.57 6.27
CA LYS A 226 -30.59 -19.58 5.92
C LYS A 226 -30.39 -20.94 6.57
N GLY A 227 -29.64 -20.97 7.68
CA GLY A 227 -29.18 -22.21 8.29
C GLY A 227 -28.10 -22.92 7.48
N ASP A 228 -27.52 -22.31 6.46
CA ASP A 228 -26.47 -22.89 5.63
C ASP A 228 -25.11 -22.94 6.37
N TYR A 229 -24.08 -23.48 5.73
CA TYR A 229 -22.71 -23.51 6.25
C TYR A 229 -22.28 -22.13 6.71
N LYS A 230 -21.49 -22.10 7.81
CA LYS A 230 -21.01 -20.86 8.43
C LYS A 230 -20.36 -19.94 7.41
N LYS A 231 -20.72 -18.66 7.44
CA LYS A 231 -20.16 -17.60 6.58
C LYS A 231 -19.72 -16.42 7.43
N VAL A 232 -18.78 -15.65 6.90
CA VAL A 232 -18.28 -14.43 7.51
C VAL A 232 -18.49 -13.28 6.54
N VAL A 233 -19.15 -12.21 7.00
CA VAL A 233 -19.26 -10.94 6.27
C VAL A 233 -18.08 -10.06 6.65
N LEU A 234 -17.26 -9.72 5.65
CA LEU A 234 -16.02 -8.93 5.82
C LEU A 234 -15.98 -7.66 4.97
N LYS A 235 -16.88 -7.53 3.99
CA LYS A 235 -16.95 -6.40 3.06
C LYS A 235 -18.20 -5.60 3.34
N ASP A 236 -18.10 -4.28 3.16
CA ASP A 236 -19.22 -3.33 3.14
C ASP A 236 -20.20 -3.41 4.31
N ILE A 237 -19.66 -3.66 5.51
CA ILE A 237 -20.42 -3.70 6.76
C ILE A 237 -19.81 -2.71 7.77
N ARG A 238 -20.29 -1.46 7.79
CA ARG A 238 -19.81 -0.42 8.71
C ARG A 238 -20.85 -0.03 9.75
N LEU A 239 -20.37 0.39 10.92
CA LEU A 239 -21.21 0.98 11.95
C LEU A 239 -21.76 2.33 11.48
N ILE A 240 -23.09 2.49 11.51
CA ILE A 240 -23.77 3.73 11.14
C ILE A 240 -24.10 4.55 12.39
N THR A 241 -24.73 3.96 13.40
CA THR A 241 -25.00 4.67 14.66
C THR A 241 -25.12 3.70 15.84
N LEU A 242 -24.96 4.23 17.05
CA LEU A 242 -25.09 3.55 18.33
C LEU A 242 -26.14 4.27 19.16
N THR A 243 -27.19 3.55 19.55
CA THR A 243 -28.17 4.01 20.55
C THR A 243 -27.84 3.44 21.93
N ASP A 244 -28.69 3.73 22.93
CA ASP A 244 -28.50 3.22 24.29
C ASP A 244 -28.60 1.69 24.39
N ASN A 245 -29.44 1.06 23.57
CA ASN A 245 -29.65 -0.39 23.62
C ASN A 245 -29.18 -1.10 22.34
N PHE A 246 -29.10 -0.39 21.22
CA PHE A 246 -28.88 -0.99 19.90
C PHE A 246 -27.75 -0.32 19.14
N LEU A 247 -27.37 -0.93 18.04
CA LEU A 247 -26.48 -0.36 17.04
C LEU A 247 -27.00 -0.68 15.64
N ILE A 248 -26.81 0.27 14.74
CA ILE A 248 -27.25 0.19 13.35
C ILE A 248 -26.02 0.12 12.45
N TYR A 249 -25.99 -0.78 11.49
CA TYR A 249 -24.86 -1.00 10.58
C TYR A 249 -25.31 -1.40 9.17
N GLU A 250 -24.41 -1.28 8.19
CA GLU A 250 -24.66 -1.60 6.78
C GLU A 250 -24.98 -3.10 6.53
N SER A 251 -25.56 -3.44 5.37
CA SER A 251 -26.30 -4.69 5.18
C SER A 251 -25.62 -5.73 4.28
N ASP A 252 -25.54 -6.99 4.77
CA ASP A 252 -25.38 -8.23 4.02
C ASP A 252 -25.83 -9.46 4.87
N THR A 253 -27.10 -9.47 5.31
CA THR A 253 -27.68 -10.57 6.10
C THR A 253 -28.86 -11.20 5.37
N LEU A 254 -29.06 -12.51 5.58
CA LEU A 254 -30.16 -13.29 5.03
C LEU A 254 -30.92 -13.95 6.19
N PRO A 255 -32.17 -14.42 6.01
CA PRO A 255 -32.92 -15.14 7.06
C PRO A 255 -32.07 -16.20 7.74
N GLY A 256 -32.09 -16.39 9.07
CA GLY A 256 -31.22 -17.34 9.78
C GLY A 256 -29.93 -16.74 10.39
N SER A 257 -29.64 -15.48 10.06
CA SER A 257 -28.58 -14.69 10.70
C SER A 257 -28.91 -14.23 12.13
N SER A 258 -30.15 -14.37 12.61
CA SER A 258 -30.53 -14.01 13.99
C SER A 258 -29.64 -14.69 15.02
N GLY A 259 -29.04 -13.92 15.91
CA GLY A 259 -28.17 -14.36 16.98
C GLY A 259 -26.70 -14.42 16.58
N SER A 260 -26.35 -13.87 15.43
CA SER A 260 -24.97 -13.79 14.96
C SER A 260 -24.15 -12.81 15.78
N VAL A 261 -22.88 -13.15 15.95
CA VAL A 261 -21.90 -12.27 16.61
C VAL A 261 -21.49 -11.16 15.65
N VAL A 262 -21.54 -9.91 16.12
CA VAL A 262 -21.00 -8.74 15.43
C VAL A 262 -19.73 -8.30 16.15
N LEU A 263 -18.59 -8.31 15.45
CA LEU A 263 -17.28 -7.90 15.95
C LEU A 263 -16.86 -6.56 15.33
N GLY A 264 -16.14 -5.71 16.07
CA GLY A 264 -15.47 -4.55 15.49
C GLY A 264 -14.18 -4.98 14.79
N LEU A 265 -14.00 -4.66 13.51
CA LEU A 265 -12.86 -5.11 12.72
C LEU A 265 -11.53 -4.57 13.29
N GLY A 266 -11.49 -3.33 13.80
CA GLY A 266 -10.26 -2.76 14.35
C GLY A 266 -9.82 -3.32 15.71
N THR A 267 -10.70 -3.98 16.47
CA THR A 267 -10.40 -4.49 17.82
C THR A 267 -10.52 -6.01 17.96
N GLY A 268 -11.30 -6.65 17.10
CA GLY A 268 -11.72 -8.05 17.20
C GLY A 268 -12.64 -8.33 18.40
N ALA A 269 -13.20 -7.29 19.02
CA ALA A 269 -14.09 -7.40 20.18
C ALA A 269 -15.57 -7.47 19.75
N VAL A 270 -16.40 -8.16 20.54
CA VAL A 270 -17.85 -8.20 20.33
C VAL A 270 -18.45 -6.83 20.56
N VAL A 271 -19.22 -6.34 19.59
CA VAL A 271 -19.93 -5.07 19.66
C VAL A 271 -21.43 -5.28 19.83
N ALA A 272 -21.99 -6.32 19.20
CA ALA A 272 -23.42 -6.63 19.27
C ALA A 272 -23.78 -8.08 18.97
N LEU A 273 -25.04 -8.40 19.28
CA LEU A 273 -25.79 -9.56 18.83
C LEU A 273 -26.78 -9.13 17.73
N HIS A 274 -26.63 -9.61 16.49
CA HIS A 274 -27.54 -9.26 15.40
C HIS A 274 -28.94 -9.82 15.66
N HIS A 275 -30.00 -9.02 15.44
CA HIS A 275 -31.37 -9.46 15.68
C HIS A 275 -32.40 -9.06 14.62
N SER A 276 -32.19 -7.99 13.84
CA SER A 276 -33.13 -7.60 12.79
C SER A 276 -32.45 -6.89 11.61
N SER A 277 -32.99 -7.11 10.41
CA SER A 277 -32.79 -6.22 9.24
C SER A 277 -33.85 -5.11 9.26
N ILE A 278 -33.53 -3.96 8.65
CA ILE A 278 -34.37 -2.75 8.69
C ILE A 278 -34.99 -2.55 7.29
N PRO A 279 -36.32 -2.67 7.13
CA PRO A 279 -36.96 -2.50 5.83
C PRO A 279 -37.16 -1.03 5.48
N ARG A 280 -37.07 -0.64 4.21
CA ARG A 280 -37.54 0.68 3.75
C ARG A 280 -39.06 0.73 3.85
N LYS A 281 -39.59 1.85 4.35
CA LYS A 281 -41.03 2.12 4.37
C LYS A 281 -41.41 3.38 3.61
N ASP A 282 -42.62 3.40 3.07
CA ASP A 282 -43.25 4.60 2.52
C ASP A 282 -43.83 5.51 3.62
N ALA A 283 -44.36 6.67 3.22
CA ALA A 283 -44.99 7.63 4.13
C ALA A 283 -46.26 7.09 4.83
N ALA A 284 -46.85 6.00 4.34
CA ALA A 284 -47.98 5.32 4.95
C ALA A 284 -47.56 4.16 5.88
N GLY A 285 -46.25 3.90 6.01
CA GLY A 285 -45.69 2.86 6.88
C GLY A 285 -45.64 1.46 6.24
N ASN A 286 -45.92 1.34 4.94
CA ASN A 286 -45.85 0.07 4.21
C ASN A 286 -44.41 -0.26 3.82
N TRP A 287 -44.03 -1.53 3.90
CA TRP A 287 -42.71 -1.99 3.47
C TRP A 287 -42.57 -1.95 1.95
N LEU A 288 -41.39 -1.61 1.47
CA LEU A 288 -41.09 -1.47 0.05
C LEU A 288 -40.21 -2.61 -0.47
N ARG A 289 -40.47 -2.99 -1.72
CA ARG A 289 -39.58 -3.80 -2.54
C ARG A 289 -38.47 -2.94 -3.15
N LYS A 290 -37.42 -3.58 -3.65
CA LYS A 290 -36.30 -2.94 -4.37
C LYS A 290 -36.73 -2.15 -5.62
N ASP A 291 -37.86 -2.51 -6.22
CA ASP A 291 -38.45 -1.79 -7.36
C ASP A 291 -39.36 -0.61 -6.94
N GLY A 292 -39.49 -0.35 -5.64
CA GLY A 292 -40.31 0.71 -5.07
C GLY A 292 -41.80 0.35 -4.89
N SER A 293 -42.24 -0.86 -5.24
CA SER A 293 -43.61 -1.32 -5.01
C SER A 293 -43.80 -1.84 -3.57
N ILE A 294 -45.06 -1.93 -3.11
CA ILE A 294 -45.39 -2.40 -1.75
C ILE A 294 -45.21 -3.92 -1.67
N VAL A 295 -44.52 -4.39 -0.62
CA VAL A 295 -44.35 -5.82 -0.33
C VAL A 295 -45.71 -6.49 -0.13
N GLN A 296 -45.92 -7.62 -0.82
CA GLN A 296 -47.12 -8.43 -0.78
C GLN A 296 -46.89 -9.71 0.04
N PRO A 297 -47.94 -10.30 0.64
CA PRO A 297 -47.83 -11.60 1.31
C PRO A 297 -47.31 -12.68 0.36
N GLY A 298 -46.19 -13.31 0.73
CA GLY A 298 -45.54 -14.36 -0.07
C GLY A 298 -44.32 -13.91 -0.87
N ASP A 299 -43.97 -12.63 -0.84
CA ASP A 299 -42.71 -12.14 -1.43
C ASP A 299 -41.49 -12.74 -0.72
N VAL A 300 -40.44 -13.01 -1.49
CA VAL A 300 -39.18 -13.52 -0.96
C VAL A 300 -38.36 -12.37 -0.36
N ASP A 301 -37.62 -12.65 0.72
CA ASP A 301 -36.87 -11.65 1.50
C ASP A 301 -35.85 -10.87 0.64
N GLU A 302 -35.38 -11.44 -0.49
CA GLU A 302 -34.47 -10.78 -1.44
C GLU A 302 -35.13 -9.66 -2.26
N GLN A 303 -36.47 -9.64 -2.34
CA GLN A 303 -37.23 -8.60 -3.05
C GLN A 303 -37.44 -7.36 -2.18
N ILE A 304 -37.33 -7.49 -0.85
CA ILE A 304 -37.50 -6.40 0.10
C ILE A 304 -36.30 -5.45 0.02
N ASP A 305 -36.56 -4.15 0.08
CA ASP A 305 -35.52 -3.13 0.14
C ASP A 305 -35.03 -2.94 1.58
N TRP A 306 -33.87 -3.53 1.90
CA TRP A 306 -33.24 -3.45 3.21
C TRP A 306 -32.28 -2.26 3.28
N ILE A 307 -32.49 -1.37 4.25
CA ILE A 307 -31.71 -0.11 4.39
C ILE A 307 -30.61 -0.19 5.45
N GLY A 308 -30.54 -1.30 6.19
CA GLY A 308 -29.53 -1.53 7.22
C GLY A 308 -29.88 -2.72 8.12
N ASN A 309 -29.05 -2.94 9.13
CA ASN A 309 -29.25 -3.94 10.18
C ASN A 309 -29.22 -3.30 11.56
N GLU A 310 -29.94 -3.92 12.50
CA GLU A 310 -29.92 -3.60 13.92
C GLU A 310 -29.35 -4.78 14.73
N GLY A 311 -28.51 -4.46 15.71
CA GLY A 311 -27.92 -5.39 16.66
C GLY A 311 -28.04 -4.88 18.09
N VAL A 312 -28.27 -5.79 19.03
CA VAL A 312 -28.35 -5.49 20.46
C VAL A 312 -26.94 -5.24 20.98
N ARG A 313 -26.71 -4.09 21.61
CA ARG A 313 -25.38 -3.65 22.04
C ARG A 313 -24.85 -4.54 23.17
N VAL A 314 -23.65 -5.09 23.04
CA VAL A 314 -23.15 -6.08 24.02
C VAL A 314 -23.05 -5.53 25.45
N SER A 315 -22.79 -4.22 25.61
CA SER A 315 -22.71 -3.60 26.95
C SER A 315 -24.05 -3.60 27.68
N CYS A 316 -25.18 -3.47 26.97
CA CYS A 316 -26.50 -3.57 27.56
C CYS A 316 -26.85 -5.03 27.88
N ILE A 317 -26.37 -6.00 27.08
CA ILE A 317 -26.53 -7.42 27.40
C ILE A 317 -25.78 -7.76 28.69
N VAL A 318 -24.53 -7.32 28.84
CA VAL A 318 -23.73 -7.57 30.06
C VAL A 318 -24.36 -6.89 31.27
N GLU A 319 -24.88 -5.67 31.13
CA GLU A 319 -25.61 -4.98 32.19
C GLU A 319 -26.89 -5.74 32.57
N ALA A 320 -27.70 -6.15 31.59
CA ALA A 320 -28.93 -6.91 31.83
C ALA A 320 -28.62 -8.22 32.55
N PHE A 321 -27.64 -8.98 32.05
CA PHE A 321 -27.18 -10.21 32.67
C PHE A 321 -26.67 -10.00 34.11
N SER A 322 -25.97 -8.90 34.39
CA SER A 322 -25.42 -8.61 35.71
C SER A 322 -26.48 -8.21 36.74
N ASN A 323 -27.66 -7.77 36.29
CA ASN A 323 -28.69 -7.21 37.18
C ASN A 323 -30.03 -7.95 37.15
N MET A 324 -30.32 -8.73 36.11
CA MET A 324 -31.55 -9.52 36.04
C MET A 324 -31.56 -10.59 37.16
N PRO A 325 -32.73 -10.83 37.78
CA PRO A 325 -32.86 -11.89 38.75
C PRO A 325 -32.71 -13.25 38.07
N VAL A 326 -31.92 -14.14 38.69
CA VAL A 326 -31.84 -15.56 38.32
C VAL A 326 -32.12 -16.41 39.55
N ALA A 327 -32.66 -17.60 39.35
CA ALA A 327 -32.88 -18.54 40.44
C ALA A 327 -31.57 -18.88 41.16
N ASP A 328 -31.62 -19.20 42.46
CA ASP A 328 -30.42 -19.51 43.26
C ASP A 328 -29.62 -20.68 42.67
N ALA A 329 -30.30 -21.66 42.07
CA ALA A 329 -29.68 -22.79 41.38
C ALA A 329 -28.82 -22.37 40.16
N MET A 330 -29.11 -21.23 39.55
CA MET A 330 -28.42 -20.70 38.36
C MET A 330 -27.24 -19.76 38.73
N GLN A 331 -27.14 -19.32 39.99
CA GLN A 331 -26.08 -18.41 40.45
C GLN A 331 -24.65 -18.94 40.25
N PRO A 332 -24.35 -20.25 40.38
CA PRO A 332 -23.01 -20.78 40.07
C PRO A 332 -22.60 -20.56 38.61
N LEU A 333 -23.50 -20.87 37.67
CA LEU A 333 -23.30 -20.64 36.24
C LEU A 333 -23.20 -19.15 35.93
N ARG A 334 -24.01 -18.31 36.59
CA ARG A 334 -23.87 -16.84 36.52
C ARG A 334 -22.47 -16.38 36.90
N ARG A 335 -21.92 -16.85 38.02
CA ARG A 335 -20.55 -16.50 38.44
C ARG A 335 -19.51 -16.96 37.42
N GLN A 336 -19.64 -18.17 36.88
CA GLN A 336 -18.74 -18.68 35.85
C GLN A 336 -18.76 -17.81 34.58
N ILE A 337 -19.93 -17.33 34.16
CA ILE A 337 -20.03 -16.39 33.04
C ILE A 337 -19.29 -15.08 33.37
N ILE A 338 -19.50 -14.50 34.57
CA ILE A 338 -18.84 -13.26 35.00
C ILE A 338 -17.32 -13.42 35.06
N GLU A 339 -16.83 -14.52 35.63
CA GLU A 339 -15.40 -14.86 35.70
C GLU A 339 -14.81 -15.01 34.29
N ALA A 340 -15.52 -15.68 33.39
CA ALA A 340 -15.12 -15.81 31.99
C ALA A 340 -15.03 -14.46 31.26
N GLN A 341 -15.74 -13.41 31.73
CA GLN A 341 -15.67 -12.05 31.17
C GLN A 341 -14.56 -11.17 31.80
N THR A 342 -13.84 -11.63 32.83
CA THR A 342 -12.84 -10.83 33.54
C THR A 342 -11.42 -11.11 33.01
N PRO A 343 -10.63 -10.11 32.57
CA PRO A 343 -9.29 -10.35 32.04
C PRO A 343 -8.30 -10.81 33.13
N SER A 344 -7.51 -11.84 32.85
CA SER A 344 -6.48 -12.36 33.75
C SER A 344 -5.33 -11.36 33.90
N LEU A 345 -5.27 -10.64 35.01
CA LEU A 345 -4.13 -9.80 35.41
C LEU A 345 -2.87 -10.66 35.62
N LYS A 346 -1.94 -10.67 34.67
CA LYS A 346 -0.53 -10.99 34.95
C LYS A 346 0.14 -9.74 35.50
N ILE A 347 0.25 -9.69 36.83
CA ILE A 347 0.98 -8.67 37.58
C ILE A 347 2.48 -8.92 37.43
N MET A 348 3.22 -7.99 36.83
CA MET A 348 4.61 -7.75 37.18
C MET A 348 4.65 -6.44 37.98
N SER A 349 5.17 -6.53 39.20
CA SER A 349 5.05 -5.55 40.27
C SER A 349 5.70 -4.19 39.94
N PRO A 350 5.12 -3.07 40.41
CA PRO A 350 5.70 -1.73 40.29
C PRO A 350 6.61 -1.39 41.48
N SER A 351 7.60 -0.52 41.26
CA SER A 351 8.21 0.27 42.33
C SER A 351 8.31 1.75 41.91
N PRO A 352 8.13 2.71 42.83
CA PRO A 352 7.43 3.96 42.54
C PRO A 352 8.32 5.21 42.64
N ALA A 353 7.98 6.25 41.88
CA ALA A 353 7.93 7.63 42.39
C ALA A 353 7.30 8.56 41.34
N LEU A 354 6.16 9.15 41.74
CA LEU A 354 5.55 10.32 41.13
C LEU A 354 6.44 11.55 41.30
N VAL A 355 6.55 12.38 40.27
CA VAL A 355 6.73 13.83 40.45
C VAL A 355 5.77 14.56 39.51
N GLU A 356 4.99 15.44 40.12
CA GLU A 356 3.87 16.22 39.59
C GLU A 356 4.30 17.22 38.50
N ALA A 357 3.45 17.34 37.47
CA ALA A 357 3.52 18.45 36.52
C ALA A 357 2.69 19.64 37.05
N LYS A 358 3.33 20.80 37.24
CA LYS A 358 2.65 22.09 37.39
C LYS A 358 2.36 22.71 36.02
N PRO A 359 1.21 23.39 35.83
CA PRO A 359 0.86 24.05 34.58
C PRO A 359 1.47 25.46 34.52
N THR A 360 1.97 25.86 33.35
CA THR A 360 2.18 27.29 33.04
C THR A 360 1.63 27.58 31.64
N PRO A 361 0.84 28.66 31.45
CA PRO A 361 0.07 28.89 30.24
C PRO A 361 0.90 29.64 29.19
N SER A 362 0.81 29.23 27.92
CA SER A 362 1.21 30.07 26.79
C SER A 362 0.00 30.40 25.95
N THR A 363 -0.58 31.55 26.24
CA THR A 363 -1.51 32.30 25.39
C THR A 363 -0.78 32.86 24.18
N THR A 364 -1.12 32.42 22.97
CA THR A 364 -1.07 33.25 21.75
C THR A 364 -2.20 32.79 20.80
N PRO A 365 -2.88 33.71 20.10
CA PRO A 365 -4.26 33.52 19.65
C PRO A 365 -4.37 32.59 18.46
N ALA A 366 -5.47 31.84 18.41
CA ALA A 366 -5.95 31.19 17.21
C ALA A 366 -6.15 32.24 16.09
N PRO A 367 -5.77 31.94 14.83
CA PRO A 367 -6.26 32.72 13.71
C PRO A 367 -7.77 32.58 13.65
N GLU A 368 -8.45 33.70 13.50
CA GLU A 368 -9.89 33.81 13.39
C GLU A 368 -10.44 32.90 12.29
N LYS A 369 -11.55 32.23 12.64
CA LYS A 369 -12.48 31.61 11.69
C LYS A 369 -12.75 32.59 10.55
N ARG A 370 -12.35 32.23 9.34
CA ARG A 370 -13.05 32.72 8.15
C ARG A 370 -14.35 31.95 8.02
N GLU A 371 -15.41 32.73 7.92
CA GLU A 371 -16.78 32.32 7.68
C GLU A 371 -16.90 31.45 6.42
N SER A 372 -17.92 30.58 6.47
CA SER A 372 -18.50 29.77 5.40
C SER A 372 -18.08 30.13 3.96
N ALA A 373 -17.37 29.20 3.32
CA ALA A 373 -17.34 29.09 1.87
C ALA A 373 -18.14 27.85 1.44
N THR A 374 -18.94 28.05 0.41
CA THR A 374 -19.69 27.10 -0.43
C THR A 374 -18.87 25.86 -0.84
N PRO A 375 -19.49 24.75 -1.33
CA PRO A 375 -18.84 23.45 -1.48
C PRO A 375 -17.60 23.56 -2.37
N VAL A 376 -16.44 23.17 -1.86
CA VAL A 376 -15.19 23.25 -2.61
C VAL A 376 -15.04 21.97 -3.43
N ASP A 377 -15.29 22.07 -4.72
CA ASP A 377 -15.02 21.02 -5.69
C ASP A 377 -13.52 20.62 -5.70
N ARG A 378 -13.22 19.32 -5.69
CA ARG A 378 -11.84 18.79 -5.71
C ARG A 378 -11.23 18.82 -7.12
N LEU A 379 -9.94 19.16 -7.22
CA LEU A 379 -9.15 19.00 -8.45
C LEU A 379 -8.72 17.53 -8.62
N GLN A 380 -8.89 17.02 -9.83
CA GLN A 380 -8.48 15.70 -10.30
C GLN A 380 -7.66 15.87 -11.58
N TYR A 381 -6.70 14.99 -11.79
CA TYR A 381 -5.72 15.14 -12.86
C TYR A 381 -5.70 13.90 -13.74
N PHE A 382 -5.54 14.10 -15.04
CA PHE A 382 -5.62 13.04 -16.03
C PHE A 382 -4.53 13.20 -17.08
N GLU A 383 -3.89 12.10 -17.47
CA GLU A 383 -3.16 12.00 -18.74
C GLU A 383 -4.16 11.62 -19.83
N ILE A 384 -4.25 12.42 -20.89
CA ILE A 384 -5.06 12.10 -22.07
C ILE A 384 -4.19 12.02 -23.32
N THR A 385 -4.56 11.15 -24.24
CA THR A 385 -4.02 11.17 -25.62
C THR A 385 -5.13 11.59 -26.56
N LEU A 386 -4.91 12.65 -27.34
CA LEU A 386 -5.87 13.14 -28.32
C LEU A 386 -5.85 12.30 -29.60
N SER A 387 -6.99 12.24 -30.28
CA SER A 387 -7.19 11.57 -31.56
C SER A 387 -6.16 11.99 -32.61
N SER A 388 -5.69 11.05 -33.44
CA SER A 388 -4.75 11.33 -34.53
C SER A 388 -5.36 12.13 -35.70
N GLN A 389 -6.70 12.33 -35.71
CA GLN A 389 -7.41 13.07 -36.73
C GLN A 389 -7.26 14.60 -36.52
N PRO A 390 -6.65 15.36 -37.45
CA PRO A 390 -6.42 16.80 -37.28
C PRO A 390 -7.71 17.59 -37.02
N VAL A 391 -8.80 17.24 -37.70
CA VAL A 391 -10.10 17.91 -37.53
C VAL A 391 -10.63 17.81 -36.09
N LEU A 392 -10.40 16.68 -35.41
CA LEU A 392 -10.81 16.51 -34.02
C LEU A 392 -9.85 17.22 -33.05
N GLN A 393 -8.58 17.35 -33.39
CA GLN A 393 -7.64 18.14 -32.59
C GLN A 393 -7.97 19.64 -32.65
N ASP A 394 -8.21 20.17 -33.85
CA ASP A 394 -8.62 21.59 -34.04
C ASP A 394 -9.92 21.89 -33.29
N ASP A 395 -10.86 20.95 -33.32
CA ASP A 395 -12.14 21.06 -32.61
C ASP A 395 -11.98 20.95 -31.09
N TRP A 396 -11.03 20.13 -30.61
CA TRP A 396 -10.66 20.07 -29.19
C TRP A 396 -10.09 21.40 -28.71
N GLU A 397 -9.13 21.99 -29.44
CA GLU A 397 -8.50 23.26 -29.08
C GLU A 397 -9.53 24.40 -28.92
N GLY A 398 -10.57 24.42 -29.75
CA GLY A 398 -11.63 25.42 -29.67
C GLY A 398 -12.72 25.15 -28.63
N ARG A 399 -12.94 23.89 -28.22
CA ARG A 399 -14.15 23.49 -27.47
C ARG A 399 -13.92 22.60 -26.25
N ALA A 400 -12.68 22.26 -25.88
CA ALA A 400 -12.39 21.36 -24.76
C ALA A 400 -13.14 21.74 -23.46
N SER A 401 -13.15 23.03 -23.10
CA SER A 401 -13.85 23.53 -21.89
C SER A 401 -15.37 23.41 -21.93
N THR A 402 -15.94 23.24 -23.12
CA THR A 402 -17.39 23.01 -23.32
C THR A 402 -17.73 21.53 -23.51
N LEU A 403 -16.77 20.74 -23.99
CA LEU A 403 -16.90 19.30 -24.21
C LEU A 403 -16.73 18.51 -22.91
N VAL A 404 -15.92 19.04 -21.98
CA VAL A 404 -15.54 18.37 -20.75
C VAL A 404 -16.15 19.07 -19.54
N GLU A 405 -17.02 18.36 -18.83
CA GLU A 405 -17.61 18.85 -17.59
C GLU A 405 -16.56 19.02 -16.49
N GLY A 406 -16.58 20.15 -15.79
CA GLY A 406 -15.61 20.45 -14.74
C GLY A 406 -14.22 20.81 -15.25
N PHE A 407 -14.05 21.12 -16.55
CA PHE A 407 -12.76 21.55 -17.10
C PHE A 407 -12.15 22.74 -16.31
N VAL A 408 -10.89 22.60 -15.91
CA VAL A 408 -10.11 23.68 -15.28
C VAL A 408 -9.05 24.16 -16.25
N ASP A 409 -8.15 23.25 -16.64
CA ASP A 409 -7.12 23.52 -17.63
C ASP A 409 -6.72 22.24 -18.37
N GLU A 410 -6.01 22.44 -19.47
CA GLU A 410 -5.29 21.39 -20.19
C GLU A 410 -3.94 21.97 -20.61
N THR A 411 -2.89 21.17 -20.45
CA THR A 411 -1.54 21.55 -20.85
C THR A 411 -0.89 20.42 -21.66
N PRO A 412 -0.09 20.74 -22.70
CA PRO A 412 0.74 19.73 -23.34
C PRO A 412 1.66 19.06 -22.32
N LEU A 413 1.70 17.72 -22.34
CA LEU A 413 2.53 16.95 -21.42
C LEU A 413 4.03 17.25 -21.63
N ILE A 414 4.44 17.37 -22.90
CA ILE A 414 5.80 17.75 -23.29
C ILE A 414 5.70 18.84 -24.38
N PRO A 415 5.56 20.12 -24.00
CA PRO A 415 5.31 21.22 -24.95
C PRO A 415 6.39 21.40 -26.01
N SER A 416 7.64 21.05 -25.70
CA SER A 416 8.80 21.19 -26.59
C SER A 416 8.97 20.06 -27.59
N SER A 417 8.20 18.97 -27.48
CA SER A 417 8.36 17.82 -28.38
C SER A 417 7.89 18.13 -29.80
N PHE A 418 8.65 17.65 -30.78
CA PHE A 418 8.27 17.68 -32.19
C PHE A 418 7.64 16.35 -32.66
N ASP A 419 7.63 15.31 -31.83
CA ASP A 419 7.04 14.02 -32.16
C ASP A 419 5.50 14.16 -32.21
N PRO A 420 4.84 13.89 -33.36
CA PRO A 420 3.39 14.01 -33.50
C PRO A 420 2.61 13.17 -32.48
N ASP A 421 3.12 12.02 -32.06
CA ASP A 421 2.46 11.16 -31.08
C ASP A 421 2.58 11.75 -29.66
N ILE A 422 3.73 12.32 -29.32
CA ILE A 422 3.93 12.97 -28.02
C ILE A 422 3.11 14.27 -27.92
N ARG A 423 2.99 15.05 -28.99
CA ARG A 423 2.22 16.32 -29.00
C ARG A 423 0.72 16.12 -28.77
N ARG A 424 0.21 14.92 -29.02
CA ARG A 424 -1.18 14.53 -28.72
C ARG A 424 -1.39 14.20 -27.24
N LYS A 425 -0.32 13.97 -26.46
CA LYS A 425 -0.41 13.69 -25.02
C LYS A 425 -0.54 14.98 -24.23
N ARG A 426 -1.65 15.11 -23.50
CA ARG A 426 -2.01 16.29 -22.72
C ARG A 426 -2.27 15.91 -21.26
N TYR A 427 -2.09 16.86 -20.36
CA TYR A 427 -2.41 16.76 -18.96
C TYR A 427 -3.62 17.63 -18.66
N LEU A 428 -4.72 17.00 -18.27
CA LEU A 428 -6.03 17.61 -18.10
C LEU A 428 -6.35 17.72 -16.61
N THR A 429 -6.67 18.93 -16.16
CA THR A 429 -7.14 19.17 -14.79
C THR A 429 -8.64 19.39 -14.79
N LEU A 430 -9.35 18.58 -14.01
CA LEU A 430 -10.79 18.65 -13.84
C LEU A 430 -11.15 18.95 -12.40
N ARG A 431 -12.24 19.68 -12.23
CA ARG A 431 -12.87 19.98 -10.95
C ARG A 431 -14.12 19.11 -10.84
N SER A 432 -14.04 18.06 -10.03
CA SER A 432 -15.10 17.08 -9.90
C SER A 432 -15.01 16.30 -8.60
N ASN A 433 -16.16 15.83 -8.10
CA ASN A 433 -16.26 14.96 -6.94
C ASN A 433 -16.54 13.48 -7.33
N ARG A 434 -16.59 13.18 -8.63
CA ARG A 434 -16.83 11.82 -9.16
C ARG A 434 -15.57 10.95 -9.08
N ASN A 435 -15.73 9.63 -9.21
CA ASN A 435 -14.60 8.70 -9.22
C ASN A 435 -13.68 9.00 -10.43
N PRO A 436 -12.34 9.12 -10.24
CA PRO A 436 -11.41 9.39 -11.33
C PRO A 436 -11.50 8.37 -12.48
N TRP A 437 -11.66 7.08 -12.19
CA TRP A 437 -11.76 6.06 -13.23
C TRP A 437 -13.07 6.15 -14.03
N GLU A 438 -14.17 6.54 -13.38
CA GLU A 438 -15.44 6.80 -14.09
C GLU A 438 -15.36 8.05 -14.98
N LEU A 439 -14.64 9.09 -14.52
CA LEU A 439 -14.39 10.29 -15.32
C LEU A 439 -13.49 9.97 -16.52
N ALA A 440 -12.44 9.16 -16.32
CA ALA A 440 -11.57 8.70 -17.39
C ALA A 440 -12.36 7.94 -18.47
N GLN A 441 -13.20 6.99 -18.06
CA GLN A 441 -14.07 6.25 -18.98
C GLN A 441 -15.03 7.18 -19.74
N GLN A 442 -15.60 8.18 -19.08
CA GLN A 442 -16.46 9.16 -19.74
C GLN A 442 -15.69 10.00 -20.76
N LEU A 443 -14.48 10.47 -20.44
CA LEU A 443 -13.64 11.24 -21.35
C LEU A 443 -13.30 10.43 -22.60
N GLU A 444 -13.03 9.13 -22.47
CA GLU A 444 -12.77 8.23 -23.60
C GLU A 444 -13.98 8.00 -24.52
N THR A 445 -15.20 8.36 -24.10
CA THR A 445 -16.36 8.34 -25.01
C THR A 445 -16.35 9.49 -26.02
N LEU A 446 -15.54 10.53 -25.78
CA LEU A 446 -15.39 11.64 -26.71
C LEU A 446 -14.54 11.19 -27.91
N PRO A 447 -14.97 11.43 -29.16
CA PRO A 447 -14.18 11.03 -30.33
C PRO A 447 -12.81 11.71 -30.39
N HIS A 448 -12.65 12.82 -29.65
CA HIS A 448 -11.43 13.59 -29.49
C HIS A 448 -10.37 12.90 -28.64
N VAL A 449 -10.77 12.03 -27.71
CA VAL A 449 -9.90 11.40 -26.72
C VAL A 449 -9.68 9.95 -27.12
N GLU A 450 -8.44 9.60 -27.45
CA GLU A 450 -8.03 8.23 -27.78
C GLU A 450 -7.80 7.39 -26.52
N SER A 451 -7.28 7.99 -25.45
CA SER A 451 -7.12 7.36 -24.15
C SER A 451 -7.11 8.38 -23.00
N CYS A 452 -7.51 7.96 -21.80
CA CYS A 452 -7.52 8.77 -20.59
C CYS A 452 -7.13 7.93 -19.36
N GLU A 453 -6.12 8.38 -18.62
CA GLU A 453 -5.65 7.73 -17.39
C GLU A 453 -5.66 8.73 -16.22
N PRO A 454 -6.29 8.43 -15.07
CA PRO A 454 -6.22 9.29 -13.91
C PRO A 454 -4.82 9.27 -13.27
N ASP A 455 -4.26 10.44 -12.99
CA ASP A 455 -3.00 10.57 -12.25
C ASP A 455 -3.27 10.50 -10.74
N LEU A 456 -3.37 9.28 -10.23
CA LEU A 456 -3.71 9.01 -8.82
C LEU A 456 -2.51 9.08 -7.88
N GLU A 457 -2.76 9.61 -6.68
CA GLU A 457 -1.91 9.41 -5.52
C GLU A 457 -1.94 7.93 -5.09
N THR A 458 -0.80 7.24 -5.24
CA THR A 458 -0.59 5.85 -4.79
C THR A 458 0.33 5.85 -3.55
N LEU A 459 0.59 4.73 -2.84
CA LEU A 459 1.33 4.73 -1.55
C LEU A 459 2.43 3.65 -1.41
N THR A 460 3.33 3.48 -2.37
CA THR A 460 4.18 2.27 -2.48
C THR A 460 5.37 2.20 -1.52
N ASP A 461 5.09 2.00 -0.24
CA ASP A 461 6.10 1.86 0.80
C ASP A 461 6.58 0.40 0.95
N ILE A 462 7.83 0.16 0.52
CA ILE A 462 8.62 -1.05 0.80
C ILE A 462 9.46 -0.74 2.03
N GLY A 463 8.95 -1.13 3.18
CA GLY A 463 9.67 -1.09 4.45
C GLY A 463 9.24 -2.33 5.22
N VAL A 464 10.20 -3.24 5.40
CA VAL A 464 10.06 -4.58 5.98
C VAL A 464 9.62 -4.47 7.45
N ASP A 465 8.64 -5.29 7.84
CA ASP A 465 8.19 -5.49 9.22
C ASP A 465 9.34 -6.06 10.09
N ALA A 466 9.64 -5.40 11.20
CA ALA A 466 10.45 -5.96 12.27
C ALA A 466 9.59 -6.83 13.19
N GLY A 467 9.55 -8.13 12.91
CA GLY A 467 8.89 -9.16 13.72
C GLY A 467 9.56 -10.53 13.61
N GLU A 468 10.58 -10.74 14.45
CA GLU A 468 11.18 -12.02 14.90
C GLU A 468 12.28 -12.72 14.07
N THR A 469 13.52 -12.51 14.56
CA THR A 469 14.69 -13.41 14.62
C THR A 469 15.52 -13.73 13.35
N GLY A 470 16.55 -12.90 13.13
CA GLY A 470 17.78 -13.19 12.40
C GLY A 470 18.58 -11.90 12.16
N PRO A 471 19.91 -11.84 12.36
CA PRO A 471 20.66 -10.63 12.04
C PRO A 471 20.85 -10.60 10.52
N ASP A 472 20.33 -9.58 9.83
CA ASP A 472 21.04 -8.84 8.77
C ASP A 472 20.10 -8.00 7.88
N ARG A 473 20.34 -6.68 7.98
CA ARG A 473 20.46 -5.69 6.88
C ARG A 473 19.28 -5.50 5.93
N PHE A 474 18.37 -4.58 6.27
CA PHE A 474 17.76 -3.63 5.33
C PHE A 474 17.36 -2.35 6.10
N GLU A 475 18.03 -1.23 5.77
CA GLU A 475 17.79 0.16 6.20
C GLU A 475 17.57 0.45 7.70
N SER A 476 18.29 -0.24 8.60
CA SER A 476 18.35 0.16 10.00
C SER A 476 19.31 1.33 10.20
N PHE A 477 18.82 2.56 10.11
CA PHE A 477 19.43 3.65 10.89
C PHE A 477 18.43 4.14 11.93
N ASN A 478 18.77 3.89 13.19
CA ASN A 478 18.00 4.31 14.36
C ASN A 478 18.89 5.29 15.16
N PRO A 479 18.86 6.60 14.90
CA PRO A 479 19.58 7.58 15.69
C PRO A 479 18.81 7.75 16.99
N GLY A 480 19.13 6.93 17.98
CA GLY A 480 18.43 7.04 19.25
C GLY A 480 18.58 5.80 20.11
N LYS A 481 19.79 5.57 20.60
CA LYS A 481 20.09 5.15 21.98
C LYS A 481 21.59 4.90 22.14
N ASP A 482 22.15 5.47 23.19
CA ASP A 482 23.46 5.20 23.79
C ASP A 482 24.70 5.67 23.02
N SER A 483 25.14 6.91 23.30
CA SER A 483 26.50 7.45 23.06
C SER A 483 27.11 7.37 21.64
N GLY A 484 26.41 6.81 20.64
CA GLY A 484 26.80 6.72 19.22
C GLY A 484 27.98 5.78 18.92
N LEU A 485 29.00 5.74 19.79
CA LEU A 485 30.26 5.05 19.54
C LEU A 485 30.20 3.52 19.67
N ALA A 486 29.44 2.98 20.62
CA ALA A 486 29.40 1.54 20.87
C ALA A 486 28.64 0.75 19.79
N THR A 487 27.54 1.33 19.28
CA THR A 487 26.74 0.77 18.17
C THR A 487 27.50 0.87 16.85
N TRP A 488 28.16 2.02 16.61
CA TRP A 488 28.99 2.25 15.44
C TRP A 488 30.18 1.29 15.34
N GLN A 489 30.84 0.95 16.45
CA GLN A 489 31.95 -0.04 16.45
C GLN A 489 31.49 -1.41 15.94
N LYS A 490 30.30 -1.87 16.33
CA LYS A 490 29.75 -3.17 15.90
C LYS A 490 29.31 -3.17 14.43
N GLU A 491 28.73 -2.07 13.97
CA GLU A 491 28.41 -1.85 12.55
C GLU A 491 29.69 -1.82 11.71
N GLU A 492 30.72 -1.13 12.18
CA GLU A 492 32.02 -1.05 11.52
C GLU A 492 32.75 -2.41 11.48
N GLU A 493 32.68 -3.23 12.53
CA GLU A 493 33.19 -4.61 12.50
C GLU A 493 32.51 -5.46 11.42
N THR A 494 31.19 -5.29 11.27
CA THR A 494 30.40 -6.02 10.27
C THR A 494 30.72 -5.53 8.86
N PHE A 495 30.91 -4.22 8.68
CA PHE A 495 31.41 -3.65 7.43
C PHE A 495 32.81 -4.18 7.09
N LEU A 496 33.75 -4.13 8.03
CA LEU A 496 35.13 -4.61 7.85
C LEU A 496 35.18 -6.09 7.48
N LYS A 497 34.29 -6.91 8.03
CA LYS A 497 34.13 -8.32 7.63
C LYS A 497 33.69 -8.43 6.16
N ASN A 498 32.63 -7.73 5.77
CA ASN A 498 32.13 -7.74 4.39
C ASN A 498 33.14 -7.16 3.39
N PHE A 499 33.87 -6.12 3.80
CA PHE A 499 34.98 -5.55 3.05
C PHE A 499 36.13 -6.56 2.90
N GLY A 500 36.52 -7.26 3.97
CA GLY A 500 37.53 -8.32 3.92
C GLY A 500 37.16 -9.46 2.98
N ASP A 501 35.86 -9.74 2.88
CA ASP A 501 35.26 -10.66 1.92
C ASP A 501 35.21 -10.11 0.48
N SER A 502 35.52 -8.83 0.26
CA SER A 502 35.38 -8.21 -1.05
C SER A 502 36.41 -8.73 -2.05
N VAL A 503 36.00 -8.87 -3.31
CA VAL A 503 36.88 -9.30 -4.41
C VAL A 503 38.06 -8.31 -4.58
N CYS A 504 37.86 -7.05 -4.20
CA CYS A 504 38.90 -6.03 -4.18
C CYS A 504 40.05 -6.40 -3.22
N VAL A 505 39.74 -6.89 -2.02
CA VAL A 505 40.71 -7.35 -1.02
C VAL A 505 41.35 -8.67 -1.46
N GLN A 506 40.55 -9.62 -1.92
CA GLN A 506 41.02 -10.97 -2.27
C GLN A 506 41.95 -11.00 -3.50
N LYS A 507 41.75 -10.12 -4.49
CA LYS A 507 42.60 -10.06 -5.70
C LYS A 507 43.89 -9.26 -5.51
N GLY A 508 44.19 -8.79 -4.31
CA GLY A 508 45.42 -8.04 -4.04
C GLY A 508 45.51 -6.73 -4.85
N LYS A 509 44.39 -6.16 -5.29
CA LYS A 509 44.35 -4.79 -5.82
C LYS A 509 44.88 -3.92 -4.69
N LYS A 510 46.13 -3.48 -4.80
CA LYS A 510 46.81 -2.77 -3.71
C LYS A 510 46.05 -1.49 -3.41
N VAL A 511 45.23 -1.50 -2.37
CA VAL A 511 44.91 -0.29 -1.63
C VAL A 511 46.21 0.10 -0.92
N LYS A 512 47.09 0.83 -1.61
CA LYS A 512 48.40 1.28 -1.11
C LYS A 512 48.29 2.32 0.01
N SER A 513 47.21 2.31 0.79
CA SER A 513 46.73 3.50 1.47
C SER A 513 46.29 3.20 2.89
N PRO A 514 46.41 4.17 3.83
CA PRO A 514 46.02 4.05 5.23
C PRO A 514 44.68 3.34 5.45
N ALA A 515 44.53 2.83 6.68
CA ALA A 515 43.45 1.94 7.12
C ALA A 515 42.02 2.40 6.81
N PHE A 516 41.76 3.61 6.28
CA PHE A 516 40.43 4.14 5.95
C PHE A 516 39.98 3.95 4.50
N TYR A 517 40.85 3.56 3.57
CA TYR A 517 40.48 3.38 2.15
C TYR A 517 39.54 2.21 1.88
N HIS A 518 39.36 1.30 2.85
CA HIS A 518 38.40 0.21 2.75
C HIS A 518 36.95 0.71 2.62
N ARG A 519 36.64 1.89 3.15
CA ARG A 519 35.32 2.53 3.04
C ARG A 519 35.02 3.05 1.61
N TRP A 520 36.03 3.03 0.72
CA TRP A 520 35.93 3.38 -0.71
C TRP A 520 36.02 2.14 -1.61
N TRP A 521 35.68 0.96 -1.11
CA TRP A 521 35.78 -0.28 -1.89
C TRP A 521 35.01 -0.24 -3.21
N ASN A 522 33.89 0.49 -3.24
CA ASN A 522 33.04 0.69 -4.41
C ASN A 522 33.80 1.31 -5.59
N TRP A 523 34.78 2.19 -5.34
CA TRP A 523 35.70 2.72 -6.36
C TRP A 523 36.53 1.61 -7.01
N SER A 524 37.08 0.72 -6.17
CA SER A 524 37.88 -0.41 -6.64
C SER A 524 37.04 -1.45 -7.38
N ALA A 525 35.77 -1.61 -7.00
CA ALA A 525 34.83 -2.49 -7.66
C ALA A 525 34.50 -2.03 -9.08
N VAL A 526 34.43 -0.70 -9.31
CA VAL A 526 34.17 -0.12 -10.63
C VAL A 526 35.43 0.29 -11.40
N ASN A 527 36.62 -0.12 -10.92
CA ASN A 527 37.92 0.25 -11.52
C ASN A 527 38.07 1.77 -11.72
N CYS A 528 37.73 2.56 -10.71
CA CYS A 528 37.97 4.00 -10.69
C CYS A 528 38.94 4.29 -9.55
N LEU A 529 40.21 3.91 -9.68
CA LEU A 529 41.17 4.13 -8.60
C LEU A 529 41.59 5.61 -8.54
N ASP A 530 41.67 6.15 -7.33
CA ASP A 530 42.23 7.47 -6.99
C ASP A 530 43.75 7.49 -7.24
N ASP A 531 44.13 7.53 -8.51
CA ASP A 531 45.50 7.73 -8.95
C ASP A 531 45.74 9.23 -9.12
N THR A 532 46.27 9.87 -8.07
CA THR A 532 46.62 11.31 -8.10
C THR A 532 47.61 11.66 -9.22
N GLU A 533 48.38 10.69 -9.74
CA GLU A 533 49.23 10.88 -10.92
C GLU A 533 48.42 10.85 -12.23
N ARG A 534 47.31 10.11 -12.28
CA ARG A 534 46.37 10.12 -13.41
C ARG A 534 45.78 11.50 -13.64
N LEU A 535 45.44 12.24 -12.59
CA LEU A 535 44.92 13.61 -12.66
C LEU A 535 45.92 14.65 -13.21
N LYS A 536 47.21 14.32 -13.25
CA LYS A 536 48.26 15.18 -13.81
C LYS A 536 48.50 14.91 -15.29
N ARG A 537 47.97 13.80 -15.83
CA ARG A 537 48.11 13.47 -17.25
C ARG A 537 47.27 14.42 -18.09
N ALA A 538 47.76 14.77 -19.27
CA ALA A 538 47.14 15.76 -20.14
C ALA A 538 45.73 15.34 -20.62
N ASP A 539 45.53 14.04 -20.87
CA ASP A 539 44.24 13.45 -21.24
C ASP A 539 43.20 13.62 -20.13
N TRP A 540 43.60 13.44 -18.87
CA TRP A 540 42.73 13.70 -17.71
C TRP A 540 42.53 15.16 -17.39
N GLN A 541 43.51 16.01 -17.70
CA GLN A 541 43.32 17.45 -17.59
C GLN A 541 42.18 17.93 -18.50
N ALA A 542 42.16 17.50 -19.76
CA ALA A 542 41.07 17.81 -20.69
C ALA A 542 39.71 17.31 -20.19
N ILE A 543 39.64 16.09 -19.64
CA ILE A 543 38.39 15.56 -19.04
C ILE A 543 37.89 16.49 -17.92
N ARG A 544 38.76 16.98 -17.04
CA ARG A 544 38.37 17.88 -15.95
C ARG A 544 37.82 19.20 -16.44
N ASP A 545 38.48 19.79 -17.42
CA ASP A 545 38.07 21.08 -17.98
C ASP A 545 36.71 20.92 -18.68
N ASN A 546 36.54 19.84 -19.44
CA ASN A 546 35.31 19.49 -20.14
C ASN A 546 34.14 19.17 -19.18
N LEU A 547 34.40 18.57 -18.01
CA LEU A 547 33.37 18.30 -17.00
C LEU A 547 32.66 19.56 -16.51
N ALA A 548 33.35 20.71 -16.51
CA ALA A 548 32.74 21.99 -16.12
C ALA A 548 31.77 22.55 -17.16
N GLU A 549 31.84 22.08 -18.41
CA GLU A 549 30.93 22.45 -19.49
C GLU A 549 29.66 21.58 -19.50
N LEU A 550 29.71 20.41 -18.85
CA LEU A 550 28.62 19.44 -18.81
C LEU A 550 27.63 19.72 -17.67
N ARG A 551 26.35 19.50 -17.93
CA ARG A 551 25.28 19.64 -16.93
C ARG A 551 24.88 18.29 -16.36
N PHE A 552 25.07 18.13 -15.05
CA PHE A 552 24.76 16.90 -14.33
C PHE A 552 23.59 17.13 -13.38
N VAL A 553 22.49 16.40 -13.57
CA VAL A 553 21.24 16.62 -12.83
C VAL A 553 20.88 15.39 -11.99
N GLN A 554 20.43 15.62 -10.75
CA GLN A 554 19.87 14.61 -9.87
C GLN A 554 18.37 14.84 -9.69
N LEU A 555 17.56 13.83 -9.99
CA LEU A 555 16.13 13.82 -9.71
C LEU A 555 15.90 12.98 -8.44
N ASP A 556 15.74 13.63 -7.28
CA ASP A 556 15.67 12.94 -5.99
C ASP A 556 14.83 13.71 -4.94
N THR A 557 15.01 13.44 -3.65
CA THR A 557 14.25 14.07 -2.55
C THR A 557 14.67 15.51 -2.22
N GLY A 558 15.57 16.07 -3.03
CA GLY A 558 16.28 17.31 -2.73
C GLY A 558 17.64 17.07 -2.08
N TYR A 559 18.23 18.13 -1.55
CA TYR A 559 19.56 18.10 -0.93
C TYR A 559 19.56 18.70 0.47
N SER A 560 20.55 18.34 1.28
CA SER A 560 20.81 18.95 2.58
C SER A 560 22.12 19.72 2.59
N THR A 561 22.34 20.52 3.63
CA THR A 561 23.59 21.27 3.83
C THR A 561 24.74 20.42 4.39
N HIS A 562 24.63 19.09 4.34
CA HIS A 562 25.61 18.18 4.89
C HIS A 562 27.01 18.44 4.28
N SER A 563 28.02 18.73 5.11
CA SER A 563 29.34 19.23 4.67
C SER A 563 30.02 18.33 3.63
N LYS A 564 29.80 17.02 3.75
CA LYS A 564 30.25 16.00 2.80
C LYS A 564 29.90 16.30 1.35
N VAL A 565 28.71 16.84 1.06
CA VAL A 565 28.19 16.97 -0.31
C VAL A 565 27.87 18.41 -0.70
N PHE A 566 27.65 19.29 0.27
CA PHE A 566 27.13 20.64 0.03
C PHE A 566 27.94 21.44 -1.00
N ALA A 567 29.28 21.38 -0.90
CA ALA A 567 30.18 22.06 -1.85
C ALA A 567 30.11 21.50 -3.29
N GLY A 568 29.59 20.29 -3.46
CA GLY A 568 29.46 19.62 -4.75
C GLY A 568 28.16 19.92 -5.49
N TYR A 569 27.17 20.56 -4.86
CA TYR A 569 25.92 20.93 -5.52
C TYR A 569 26.03 22.25 -6.29
N ASP A 570 25.33 22.39 -7.40
CA ASP A 570 25.05 23.68 -8.06
C ASP A 570 23.67 24.17 -7.64
N THR A 571 23.64 24.93 -6.54
CA THR A 571 22.41 25.47 -5.94
C THR A 571 21.92 26.74 -6.64
N ASP A 572 22.63 27.26 -7.64
CA ASP A 572 22.15 28.40 -8.43
C ASP A 572 21.16 27.96 -9.51
N LYS A 573 21.08 26.65 -9.78
CA LYS A 573 20.24 26.04 -10.81
C LYS A 573 19.30 24.97 -10.25
N ASP A 574 19.19 24.86 -8.93
CA ASP A 574 18.30 23.88 -8.30
C ASP A 574 16.83 24.29 -8.47
N PHE A 575 15.93 23.31 -8.31
CA PHE A 575 14.50 23.56 -8.41
C PHE A 575 13.70 22.53 -7.61
N ASP A 576 12.67 23.00 -6.91
CA ASP A 576 11.68 22.17 -6.22
C ASP A 576 10.40 22.09 -7.06
N PHE A 577 10.16 20.92 -7.65
CA PHE A 577 8.96 20.66 -8.44
C PHE A 577 7.72 20.37 -7.58
N ILE A 578 7.90 20.17 -6.27
CA ILE A 578 6.81 19.93 -5.32
C ILE A 578 6.19 21.25 -4.88
N ASP A 579 7.05 22.18 -4.45
CA ASP A 579 6.64 23.48 -3.92
C ASP A 579 6.71 24.60 -4.99
N GLN A 580 7.23 24.27 -6.19
CA GLN A 580 7.35 25.14 -7.38
C GLN A 580 8.19 26.39 -7.13
N ASP A 581 9.36 26.20 -6.53
CA ASP A 581 10.33 27.26 -6.27
C ASP A 581 11.76 26.86 -6.65
N THR A 582 12.68 27.82 -6.56
CA THR A 582 14.10 27.63 -6.87
C THR A 582 14.90 27.23 -5.62
N ASP A 583 14.33 26.38 -4.76
CA ASP A 583 14.98 25.92 -3.54
C ASP A 583 14.74 24.42 -3.32
N ALA A 584 15.59 23.58 -3.90
CA ALA A 584 15.45 22.12 -3.80
C ALA A 584 15.87 21.55 -2.43
N ARG A 585 15.99 22.37 -1.39
CA ARG A 585 16.44 21.93 -0.07
C ARG A 585 15.45 20.98 0.57
N ASP A 586 15.97 19.83 0.97
CA ASP A 586 15.30 18.94 1.90
C ASP A 586 15.49 19.50 3.32
N LEU A 587 14.42 20.10 3.87
CA LEU A 587 14.40 20.65 5.22
C LEU A 587 14.56 19.58 6.32
N MET A 588 14.69 18.30 5.95
CA MET A 588 14.85 17.18 6.87
C MET A 588 13.70 17.08 7.90
N GLU A 589 12.53 17.67 7.60
CA GLU A 589 11.36 17.66 8.48
C GLU A 589 10.85 16.21 8.67
N ARG A 590 11.08 15.63 9.85
CA ARG A 590 10.61 14.27 10.20
C ARG A 590 9.12 14.27 10.59
N LYS A 591 8.25 14.65 9.64
CA LYS A 591 6.79 14.47 9.73
C LYS A 591 6.39 13.32 8.80
N LEU A 592 6.02 12.17 9.37
CA LEU A 592 5.39 11.00 8.73
C LEU A 592 6.09 10.37 7.48
N LEU A 593 7.21 10.89 6.98
CA LEU A 593 7.92 10.37 5.82
C LEU A 593 9.22 9.64 6.22
N LYS A 594 9.47 8.48 5.58
CA LYS A 594 10.43 7.47 6.04
C LYS A 594 11.90 7.69 5.65
N PHE A 595 12.23 8.61 4.71
CA PHE A 595 13.60 8.75 4.17
C PHE A 595 14.08 10.18 3.85
N PRO A 596 13.96 11.17 4.76
CA PRO A 596 14.60 12.48 4.54
C PRO A 596 16.11 12.32 4.32
N GLY A 597 16.69 13.16 3.46
CA GLY A 597 18.11 13.13 3.13
C GLY A 597 18.55 12.02 2.19
N HIS A 598 17.63 11.33 1.49
CA HIS A 598 18.01 10.33 0.49
C HIS A 598 18.82 10.92 -0.66
N GLY A 599 18.39 12.05 -1.24
CA GLY A 599 19.15 12.73 -2.30
C GLY A 599 20.56 13.12 -1.85
N THR A 600 20.75 13.47 -0.57
CA THR A 600 22.08 13.73 0.03
C THR A 600 22.95 12.46 0.04
N ARG A 601 22.37 11.32 0.42
CA ARG A 601 23.08 10.03 0.46
C ARG A 601 23.53 9.60 -0.94
N THR A 602 22.64 9.64 -1.93
CA THR A 602 22.95 9.23 -3.31
C THR A 602 23.92 10.19 -3.99
N ALA A 603 23.79 11.50 -3.78
CA ALA A 603 24.72 12.51 -4.30
C ALA A 603 26.16 12.31 -3.80
N SER A 604 26.35 11.80 -2.58
CA SER A 604 27.68 11.59 -2.00
C SER A 604 28.55 10.60 -2.78
N ILE A 605 27.92 9.68 -3.51
CA ILE A 605 28.59 8.69 -4.35
C ILE A 605 29.11 9.35 -5.64
N ALA A 606 28.51 10.46 -6.06
CA ALA A 606 28.94 11.21 -7.24
C ALA A 606 29.86 12.39 -6.88
N VAL A 607 29.46 13.23 -5.92
CA VAL A 607 30.13 14.51 -5.61
C VAL A 607 30.54 14.67 -4.14
N GLY A 608 30.51 13.59 -3.35
CA GLY A 608 30.96 13.63 -1.95
C GLY A 608 32.44 13.93 -1.81
N ASN A 609 32.79 14.87 -0.93
CA ASN A 609 34.15 15.36 -0.74
C ASN A 609 34.71 15.04 0.66
N VAL A 610 34.88 16.03 1.53
CA VAL A 610 35.44 15.84 2.88
C VAL A 610 34.37 16.16 3.92
N LEU A 611 34.22 15.28 4.90
CA LEU A 611 33.43 15.55 6.09
C LEU A 611 34.16 16.56 6.99
N GLN A 612 33.56 17.71 7.28
CA GLN A 612 34.22 18.78 8.03
C GLN A 612 34.22 18.57 9.55
N THR A 613 33.29 17.77 10.08
CA THR A 613 33.05 17.59 11.52
C THR A 613 34.01 16.62 12.22
N ASP A 614 34.72 15.75 11.48
CA ASP A 614 35.80 14.89 12.01
C ASP A 614 36.96 14.80 11.00
N PRO A 615 37.99 15.67 11.11
CA PRO A 615 39.14 15.65 10.21
C PRO A 615 40.10 14.47 10.42
N ASN A 616 39.91 13.60 11.42
CA ASN A 616 40.96 12.64 11.80
C ASN A 616 40.61 11.14 11.86
N THR A 617 39.38 10.67 11.60
CA THR A 617 39.16 9.20 11.58
C THR A 617 38.10 8.59 10.65
N VAL A 618 37.05 9.29 10.20
CA VAL A 618 35.97 8.63 9.41
C VAL A 618 35.40 9.49 8.28
N ASN A 619 36.21 9.77 7.24
CA ASN A 619 35.71 10.46 6.04
C ASN A 619 34.70 9.62 5.20
N GLY A 620 34.44 8.36 5.56
CA GLY A 620 33.45 7.49 4.89
C GLY A 620 33.77 7.24 3.42
N ASN A 621 32.90 7.63 2.49
CA ASN A 621 33.04 7.47 1.02
C ASN A 621 33.78 8.64 0.34
N SER A 622 33.94 8.60 -0.99
CA SER A 622 34.31 9.75 -1.82
C SER A 622 33.48 9.68 -3.11
N GLY A 623 33.09 10.81 -3.66
CA GLY A 623 32.31 10.89 -4.88
C GLY A 623 33.17 10.67 -6.12
N LEU A 624 32.72 9.86 -7.09
CA LEU A 624 33.50 9.51 -8.29
C LEU A 624 33.88 10.71 -9.18
N LEU A 625 33.20 11.84 -9.03
CA LEU A 625 33.54 13.12 -9.67
C LEU A 625 34.28 14.06 -8.72
N THR A 626 34.91 13.52 -7.67
CA THR A 626 35.73 14.25 -6.70
C THR A 626 37.08 13.60 -6.56
N PHE A 627 38.14 14.34 -6.90
CA PHE A 627 39.50 13.83 -6.92
C PHE A 627 40.46 14.78 -6.20
N GLY A 628 41.32 14.23 -5.34
CA GLY A 628 42.27 15.03 -4.55
C GLY A 628 41.60 16.13 -3.71
N GLY A 629 40.38 15.87 -3.23
CA GLY A 629 39.59 16.83 -2.44
C GLY A 629 38.91 17.94 -3.25
N LYS A 630 38.93 17.86 -4.59
CA LYS A 630 38.28 18.82 -5.49
C LYS A 630 37.16 18.16 -6.27
N THR A 631 35.96 18.71 -6.17
CA THR A 631 34.82 18.32 -6.99
C THR A 631 35.03 18.81 -8.43
N LEU A 632 34.97 17.89 -9.39
CA LEU A 632 35.26 18.14 -10.81
C LEU A 632 34.03 18.57 -11.60
N ALA A 633 32.83 18.16 -11.18
CA ALA A 633 31.56 18.56 -11.76
C ALA A 633 30.57 18.84 -10.64
N ARG A 634 29.79 19.90 -10.76
CA ARG A 634 28.74 20.22 -9.79
C ARG A 634 27.45 19.51 -10.16
N LEU A 635 26.75 19.00 -9.15
CA LEU A 635 25.48 18.31 -9.30
C LEU A 635 24.31 19.27 -9.10
N ILE A 636 23.39 19.35 -10.05
CA ILE A 636 22.18 20.18 -9.97
C ILE A 636 21.05 19.35 -9.32
N PRO A 637 20.58 19.69 -8.11
CA PRO A 637 19.52 18.93 -7.45
C PRO A 637 18.13 19.41 -7.89
N TYR A 638 17.32 18.50 -8.43
CA TYR A 638 15.90 18.68 -8.67
C TYR A 638 15.12 17.85 -7.65
N ARG A 639 14.32 18.54 -6.83
CA ARG A 639 13.47 17.91 -5.83
C ARG A 639 12.14 17.55 -6.46
N ILE A 640 11.89 16.25 -6.61
CA ILE A 640 10.68 15.72 -7.28
C ILE A 640 9.79 14.91 -6.34
N ALA A 641 10.27 14.59 -5.14
CA ALA A 641 9.51 13.84 -4.15
C ALA A 641 9.95 14.19 -2.72
N LYS A 642 9.06 14.02 -1.74
CA LYS A 642 9.42 14.15 -0.31
C LYS A 642 10.00 12.84 0.28
N SER A 643 10.02 11.77 -0.52
CA SER A 643 10.52 10.43 -0.16
C SER A 643 10.94 9.68 -1.43
N VAL A 644 11.63 8.54 -1.30
CA VAL A 644 12.18 7.70 -2.40
C VAL A 644 11.13 6.98 -3.26
N ILE A 645 9.90 7.47 -3.21
CA ILE A 645 8.73 6.86 -3.82
C ILE A 645 7.92 7.99 -4.44
N LEU A 646 7.68 7.92 -5.75
CA LEU A 646 6.91 8.90 -6.52
C LEU A 646 5.43 8.55 -6.52
N LEU A 647 4.67 9.25 -5.69
CA LEU A 647 3.29 8.94 -5.34
C LEU A 647 2.36 10.09 -5.67
N GLY A 648 1.54 9.97 -6.72
CA GLY A 648 0.73 11.08 -7.24
C GLY A 648 1.57 12.27 -7.67
N ARG A 649 2.80 11.99 -8.10
CA ARG A 649 3.80 12.97 -8.54
C ARG A 649 4.29 12.69 -9.97
N GLY A 650 3.41 12.11 -10.79
CA GLY A 650 3.76 11.71 -12.16
C GLY A 650 4.12 12.93 -13.00
N LYS A 651 3.33 13.99 -12.87
CA LYS A 651 3.57 15.28 -13.51
C LYS A 651 4.88 15.93 -13.08
N GLU A 652 5.22 15.93 -11.79
CA GLU A 652 6.46 16.55 -11.29
C GLU A 652 7.71 15.89 -11.85
N LEU A 653 7.72 14.57 -12.03
CA LEU A 653 8.83 13.88 -12.70
C LEU A 653 8.92 14.28 -14.17
N VAL A 654 7.80 14.32 -14.89
CA VAL A 654 7.76 14.72 -16.30
C VAL A 654 8.23 16.16 -16.45
N ASP A 655 7.75 17.07 -15.60
CA ASP A 655 8.12 18.47 -15.58
C ASP A 655 9.62 18.64 -15.26
N ALA A 656 10.16 17.87 -14.30
CA ALA A 656 11.59 17.90 -13.96
C ALA A 656 12.49 17.40 -15.09
N ALA A 657 12.11 16.31 -15.74
CA ALA A 657 12.85 15.78 -16.89
C ALA A 657 12.73 16.71 -18.11
N ASN A 658 11.57 17.32 -18.34
CA ASN A 658 11.37 18.34 -19.37
C ASN A 658 12.20 19.61 -19.08
N TYR A 659 12.27 20.03 -17.82
CA TYR A 659 13.12 21.13 -17.39
C TYR A 659 14.61 20.78 -17.54
N ALA A 660 15.00 19.53 -17.31
CA ALA A 660 16.35 19.04 -17.61
C ALA A 660 16.67 19.10 -19.11
N ILE A 661 15.73 18.76 -19.99
CA ILE A 661 15.86 18.91 -21.45
C ILE A 661 16.06 20.38 -21.83
N GLN A 662 15.20 21.27 -21.34
CA GLN A 662 15.28 22.71 -21.61
C GLN A 662 16.58 23.32 -21.09
N SER A 663 17.03 22.82 -19.93
CA SER A 663 18.31 23.16 -19.34
C SER A 663 19.48 22.41 -19.99
N GLN A 664 19.28 21.70 -21.11
CA GLN A 664 20.29 20.96 -21.86
C GLN A 664 21.18 20.09 -20.95
N ALA A 665 20.55 19.32 -20.06
CA ALA A 665 21.26 18.38 -19.22
C ALA A 665 22.04 17.37 -20.09
N ASP A 666 23.25 17.02 -19.66
CA ASP A 666 24.06 16.05 -20.39
C ASP A 666 23.86 14.63 -19.90
N VAL A 667 23.76 14.51 -18.58
CA VAL A 667 23.49 13.28 -17.85
C VAL A 667 22.54 13.64 -16.72
N MET A 668 21.53 12.80 -16.51
CA MET A 668 20.72 12.87 -15.31
C MET A 668 20.54 11.49 -14.69
N PHE A 669 20.30 11.45 -13.38
CA PHE A 669 20.04 10.18 -12.70
C PHE A 669 18.92 10.27 -11.68
N MET A 670 18.31 9.12 -11.45
CA MET A 670 17.14 8.97 -10.60
C MET A 670 17.22 7.69 -9.79
N CYS A 671 17.17 7.84 -8.47
CA CYS A 671 17.39 6.76 -7.50
C CYS A 671 16.09 6.27 -6.83
N MET A 672 14.96 6.49 -7.48
CA MET A 672 13.62 6.07 -7.07
C MET A 672 12.84 5.53 -8.29
N GLY A 673 11.66 4.96 -8.07
CA GLY A 673 10.84 4.46 -9.17
C GLY A 673 9.41 4.12 -8.75
N THR A 674 8.58 3.84 -9.76
CA THR A 674 7.16 3.53 -9.61
C THR A 674 6.69 2.58 -10.73
N TYR A 675 5.39 2.35 -10.86
CA TYR A 675 4.85 1.52 -11.94
C TYR A 675 4.94 2.23 -13.31
N PRO A 676 4.97 1.47 -14.41
CA PRO A 676 4.98 2.04 -15.76
C PRO A 676 3.73 2.90 -16.04
N LYS A 677 3.93 4.12 -16.56
CA LYS A 677 2.88 5.02 -17.05
C LYS A 677 3.21 5.51 -18.46
N SER A 678 2.20 5.86 -19.25
CA SER A 678 2.46 6.30 -20.62
C SER A 678 3.19 7.65 -20.70
N MET A 679 2.97 8.55 -19.74
CA MET A 679 3.75 9.78 -19.60
C MET A 679 5.24 9.54 -19.33
N PHE A 680 5.59 8.51 -18.56
CA PHE A 680 6.99 8.18 -18.28
C PHE A 680 7.68 7.60 -19.51
N ALA A 681 6.95 6.82 -20.32
CA ALA A 681 7.46 6.35 -21.61
C ALA A 681 7.71 7.52 -22.56
N ALA A 682 6.77 8.47 -22.63
CA ALA A 682 6.88 9.65 -23.50
C ALA A 682 8.09 10.52 -23.11
N ILE A 683 8.25 10.84 -21.83
CA ILE A 683 9.37 11.68 -21.38
C ILE A 683 10.71 10.92 -21.47
N ALA A 684 10.75 9.61 -21.21
CA ALA A 684 11.95 8.81 -21.39
C ALA A 684 12.39 8.74 -22.87
N ARG A 685 11.44 8.72 -23.81
CA ARG A 685 11.74 8.84 -25.23
C ARG A 685 12.25 10.24 -25.57
N GLU A 686 11.57 11.30 -25.16
CA GLU A 686 12.02 12.67 -25.47
C GLU A 686 13.44 12.92 -24.95
N VAL A 687 13.73 12.56 -23.70
CA VAL A 687 15.08 12.67 -23.11
C VAL A 687 16.14 11.95 -23.97
N TYR A 688 15.80 10.74 -24.43
CA TYR A 688 16.66 9.93 -25.28
C TYR A 688 16.89 10.57 -26.66
N GLU A 689 15.84 11.09 -27.30
CA GLU A 689 15.93 11.78 -28.59
C GLU A 689 16.82 13.03 -28.52
N GLN A 690 16.89 13.67 -27.35
CA GLN A 690 17.75 14.82 -27.07
C GLN A 690 19.21 14.43 -26.73
N GLY A 691 19.56 13.14 -26.71
CA GLY A 691 20.92 12.67 -26.44
C GLY A 691 21.35 12.77 -24.98
N ILE A 692 20.38 12.87 -24.06
CA ILE A 692 20.61 12.97 -22.62
C ILE A 692 20.67 11.56 -22.05
N ILE A 693 21.75 11.24 -21.34
CA ILE A 693 21.90 9.93 -20.70
C ILE A 693 21.12 9.94 -19.38
N TRP A 694 19.99 9.22 -19.33
CA TRP A 694 19.19 9.07 -18.11
C TRP A 694 19.46 7.74 -17.43
N VAL A 695 20.09 7.78 -16.25
CA VAL A 695 20.45 6.60 -15.47
C VAL A 695 19.47 6.36 -14.33
N CYS A 696 18.85 5.18 -14.29
CA CYS A 696 17.73 4.89 -13.39
C CYS A 696 17.98 3.62 -12.56
N ALA A 697 17.62 3.67 -11.28
CA ALA A 697 17.66 2.51 -10.40
C ALA A 697 16.67 1.42 -10.86
N ALA A 698 17.11 0.17 -10.95
CA ALA A 698 16.26 -0.94 -11.38
C ALA A 698 15.13 -1.28 -10.38
N GLY A 699 15.31 -0.98 -9.10
CA GLY A 699 14.34 -1.23 -8.03
C GLY A 699 14.86 -2.15 -6.94
N ASN A 700 14.25 -2.07 -5.76
CA ASN A 700 14.61 -2.86 -4.58
C ASN A 700 13.47 -3.82 -4.21
N GLN A 701 13.77 -5.11 -4.05
CA GLN A 701 12.89 -6.15 -3.48
C GLN A 701 11.54 -6.39 -4.19
N VAL A 702 11.31 -5.83 -5.38
CA VAL A 702 10.04 -5.95 -6.13
C VAL A 702 10.09 -6.92 -7.30
N GLU A 703 11.19 -7.67 -7.44
CA GLU A 703 11.49 -8.68 -8.49
C GLU A 703 11.49 -8.16 -9.95
N LEU A 704 10.70 -7.13 -10.28
CA LEU A 704 10.60 -6.48 -11.60
C LEU A 704 11.36 -5.14 -11.65
N VAL A 705 11.77 -4.76 -12.87
CA VAL A 705 12.38 -3.45 -13.15
C VAL A 705 11.29 -2.36 -13.12
N VAL A 706 11.51 -1.30 -12.34
CA VAL A 706 10.55 -0.21 -12.12
C VAL A 706 10.64 0.88 -13.18
N ALA A 707 9.60 1.70 -13.34
CA ALA A 707 9.67 2.91 -14.16
C ALA A 707 10.40 4.04 -13.40
N PRO A 708 11.19 4.88 -14.09
CA PRO A 708 11.39 4.89 -15.55
C PRO A 708 12.47 3.92 -16.08
N ALA A 709 13.18 3.18 -15.21
CA ALA A 709 14.25 2.25 -15.63
C ALA A 709 13.80 1.15 -16.61
N ILE A 710 12.51 0.81 -16.65
CA ILE A 710 11.96 -0.16 -17.60
C ILE A 710 11.96 0.35 -19.05
N TYR A 711 12.06 1.66 -19.30
CA TYR A 711 11.90 2.20 -20.65
C TYR A 711 13.21 2.15 -21.46
N PRO A 712 13.15 1.80 -22.77
CA PRO A 712 14.33 1.66 -23.62
C PRO A 712 15.24 2.89 -23.65
N GLY A 713 14.69 4.11 -23.57
CA GLY A 713 15.47 5.34 -23.58
C GLY A 713 16.30 5.61 -22.32
N THR A 714 16.16 4.80 -21.27
CA THR A 714 16.91 4.93 -20.01
C THR A 714 18.01 3.88 -19.88
N ILE A 715 18.97 4.11 -18.98
CA ILE A 715 19.99 3.14 -18.57
C ILE A 715 19.60 2.55 -17.21
N ALA A 716 19.18 1.29 -17.19
CA ALA A 716 18.72 0.60 -15.99
C ALA A 716 19.89 -0.04 -15.22
N VAL A 717 19.96 0.24 -13.92
CA VAL A 717 21.09 -0.15 -13.07
C VAL A 717 20.67 -1.09 -11.94
N ALA A 718 21.20 -2.31 -11.96
CA ALA A 718 21.11 -3.28 -10.87
C ALA A 718 22.24 -3.09 -9.84
N ALA A 719 22.10 -3.69 -8.66
CA ALA A 719 23.10 -3.61 -7.59
C ALA A 719 23.90 -4.90 -7.43
N THR A 720 25.18 -4.77 -7.10
CA THR A 720 26.06 -5.86 -6.67
C THR A 720 26.53 -5.70 -5.23
N ASN A 721 26.95 -6.81 -4.65
CA ASN A 721 27.57 -6.87 -3.33
C ASN A 721 29.12 -6.79 -3.39
N PRO A 722 29.80 -6.69 -2.24
CA PRO A 722 31.27 -6.67 -2.18
C PRO A 722 31.94 -7.91 -2.81
N LYS A 723 31.21 -9.02 -2.97
CA LYS A 723 31.68 -10.27 -3.59
C LYS A 723 31.57 -10.26 -5.13
N ASP A 724 31.26 -9.12 -5.75
CA ASP A 724 30.96 -9.00 -7.18
C ASP A 724 29.78 -9.89 -7.64
N LEU A 725 28.86 -10.23 -6.73
CA LEU A 725 27.65 -10.98 -7.05
C LEU A 725 26.45 -10.03 -7.07
N PRO A 726 25.39 -10.33 -7.84
CA PRO A 726 24.14 -9.59 -7.75
C PRO A 726 23.64 -9.52 -6.32
N TRP A 727 23.27 -8.33 -5.87
CA TRP A 727 22.69 -8.13 -4.55
C TRP A 727 21.30 -8.76 -4.50
N LYS A 728 21.02 -9.51 -3.43
CA LYS A 728 19.75 -10.27 -3.29
C LYS A 728 18.51 -9.36 -3.34
N GLY A 729 18.64 -8.11 -2.92
CA GLY A 729 17.57 -7.12 -2.97
C GLY A 729 17.38 -6.42 -4.32
N SER A 730 18.22 -6.68 -5.33
CA SER A 730 18.13 -5.99 -6.61
C SER A 730 16.99 -6.55 -7.46
N SER A 731 16.13 -5.65 -7.95
CA SER A 731 15.26 -5.96 -9.09
C SER A 731 16.09 -6.40 -10.29
N ASN A 732 15.50 -7.25 -11.13
CA ASN A 732 16.17 -7.87 -12.25
C ASN A 732 15.21 -8.12 -13.42
N GLY A 733 15.76 -8.28 -14.62
CA GLY A 733 15.01 -8.50 -15.84
C GLY A 733 15.82 -8.15 -17.09
N PRO A 734 15.29 -8.47 -18.29
CA PRO A 734 15.97 -8.20 -19.56
C PRO A 734 16.20 -6.71 -19.85
N MET A 735 15.45 -5.83 -19.16
CA MET A 735 15.60 -4.38 -19.29
C MET A 735 16.82 -3.82 -18.55
N VAL A 736 17.44 -4.59 -17.64
CA VAL A 736 18.64 -4.13 -16.92
C VAL A 736 19.83 -4.05 -17.88
N ASP A 737 20.48 -2.89 -17.96
CA ASP A 737 21.64 -2.69 -18.84
C ASP A 737 22.94 -3.12 -18.19
N ILE A 738 23.12 -2.78 -16.91
CA ILE A 738 24.39 -2.93 -16.18
C ILE A 738 24.14 -3.11 -14.68
N ALA A 739 25.12 -3.65 -13.97
CA ALA A 739 25.16 -3.66 -12.51
C ALA A 739 26.30 -2.79 -11.96
N ALA A 740 26.12 -2.24 -10.76
CA ALA A 740 27.15 -1.48 -10.05
C ALA A 740 27.07 -1.71 -8.52
N PRO A 741 28.10 -1.34 -7.75
CA PRO A 741 28.11 -1.52 -6.30
C PRO A 741 26.91 -0.88 -5.59
N GLY A 742 26.14 -1.68 -4.85
CA GLY A 742 24.94 -1.19 -4.16
C GLY A 742 24.73 -1.75 -2.76
N GLU A 743 25.45 -2.79 -2.31
CA GLU A 743 25.39 -3.31 -0.93
C GLU A 743 26.63 -2.89 -0.14
N SER A 744 26.46 -2.47 1.12
CA SER A 744 27.53 -1.99 2.01
C SER A 744 28.24 -0.75 1.46
N VAL A 745 27.49 0.21 0.91
CA VAL A 745 28.04 1.46 0.40
C VAL A 745 27.96 2.54 1.49
N TYR A 746 29.10 3.15 1.81
CA TYR A 746 29.16 4.25 2.77
C TYR A 746 28.46 5.52 2.25
N VAL A 747 27.68 6.19 3.09
CA VAL A 747 26.89 7.40 2.77
C VAL A 747 26.78 8.34 3.99
N PRO A 748 26.62 9.67 3.77
CA PRO A 748 26.47 10.66 4.83
C PRO A 748 25.07 10.65 5.48
N ILE A 749 25.01 10.94 6.78
CA ILE A 749 23.76 11.06 7.54
C ILE A 749 23.87 12.23 8.52
N THR A 750 22.76 12.97 8.69
CA THR A 750 22.58 13.96 9.76
C THR A 750 21.60 13.42 10.81
N ASP A 751 21.95 13.49 12.09
CA ASP A 751 21.04 13.14 13.19
C ASP A 751 20.07 14.29 13.54
N GLU A 752 19.25 14.09 14.58
CA GLU A 752 18.26 15.08 15.04
C GLU A 752 18.88 16.31 15.72
N GLU A 753 20.14 16.20 16.16
CA GLU A 753 20.88 17.27 16.81
C GLU A 753 21.68 18.11 15.79
N GLY A 754 21.66 17.71 14.51
CA GLY A 754 22.40 18.35 13.43
C GLY A 754 23.84 17.86 13.30
N ASN A 755 24.23 16.79 14.01
CA ASN A 755 25.56 16.21 13.88
C ASN A 755 25.65 15.40 12.58
N GLU A 756 26.78 15.55 11.90
CA GLU A 756 27.08 14.87 10.65
C GLU A 756 28.03 13.69 10.89
N PHE A 757 27.68 12.53 10.35
CA PHE A 757 28.51 11.32 10.42
C PHE A 757 28.29 10.44 9.18
N MET A 758 29.09 9.38 9.07
CA MET A 758 29.03 8.43 7.95
C MET A 758 28.50 7.09 8.43
N SER A 759 27.62 6.47 7.64
CA SER A 759 27.14 5.09 7.83
C SER A 759 27.19 4.35 6.49
N TYR A 760 26.69 3.12 6.40
CA TYR A 760 26.60 2.36 5.15
C TYR A 760 25.18 1.83 4.93
N GLY A 761 24.81 1.60 3.67
CA GLY A 761 23.51 1.07 3.30
C GLY A 761 23.53 0.21 2.04
N ASP A 762 22.36 -0.33 1.71
CA ASP A 762 22.14 -1.25 0.61
C ASP A 762 21.00 -0.75 -0.31
N GLY A 763 21.15 -0.78 -1.63
CA GLY A 763 20.15 -0.30 -2.58
C GLY A 763 20.64 -0.18 -4.03
N THR A 764 19.75 -0.41 -5.01
CA THR A 764 20.01 0.01 -6.41
C THR A 764 20.17 1.53 -6.51
N SER A 765 19.57 2.28 -5.58
CA SER A 765 19.76 3.72 -5.39
C SER A 765 21.21 4.11 -5.14
N TYR A 766 22.03 3.24 -4.54
CA TYR A 766 23.47 3.47 -4.37
C TYR A 766 24.29 3.00 -5.58
N ALA A 767 23.79 2.06 -6.38
CA ALA A 767 24.44 1.62 -7.61
C ALA A 767 24.33 2.69 -8.72
N THR A 768 23.16 3.31 -8.89
CA THR A 768 22.84 4.27 -9.95
C THR A 768 23.83 5.44 -10.09
N PRO A 769 24.23 6.15 -9.01
CA PRO A 769 25.17 7.27 -9.12
C PRO A 769 26.56 6.87 -9.63
N HIS A 770 26.96 5.60 -9.51
CA HIS A 770 28.22 5.12 -10.07
C HIS A 770 28.20 5.17 -11.61
N VAL A 771 27.11 4.67 -12.20
CA VAL A 771 26.92 4.64 -13.66
C VAL A 771 26.71 6.06 -14.19
N ALA A 772 25.97 6.90 -13.46
CA ALA A 772 25.79 8.31 -13.82
C ALA A 772 27.11 9.10 -13.82
N SER A 773 27.96 8.88 -12.82
CA SER A 773 29.29 9.48 -12.77
C SER A 773 30.19 8.97 -13.91
N ALA A 774 30.08 7.68 -14.25
CA ALA A 774 30.81 7.12 -15.39
C ALA A 774 30.35 7.71 -16.73
N ALA A 775 29.05 7.97 -16.90
CA ALA A 775 28.50 8.66 -18.06
C ALA A 775 29.04 10.09 -18.19
N MET A 776 29.14 10.84 -17.08
CA MET A 776 29.76 12.17 -17.06
C MET A 776 31.22 12.13 -17.51
N LEU A 777 32.01 11.21 -16.96
CA LEU A 777 33.41 11.03 -17.34
C LEU A 777 33.56 10.65 -18.83
N TRP A 778 32.69 9.77 -19.33
CA TRP A 778 32.69 9.34 -20.72
C TRP A 778 32.32 10.48 -21.67
N LYS A 779 31.25 11.24 -21.38
CA LYS A 779 30.89 12.43 -22.17
C LYS A 779 31.99 13.48 -22.14
N ALA A 780 32.61 13.72 -20.99
CA ALA A 780 33.71 14.69 -20.89
C ALA A 780 34.94 14.28 -21.71
N LYS A 781 35.27 12.99 -21.72
CA LYS A 781 36.37 12.46 -22.54
C LYS A 781 36.12 12.66 -24.03
N HIS A 782 34.88 12.47 -24.48
CA HIS A 782 34.52 12.52 -25.89
C HIS A 782 33.80 13.83 -26.31
N LEU A 783 33.83 14.88 -25.47
CA LEU A 783 32.97 16.07 -25.61
C LEU A 783 32.97 16.67 -27.01
N HIS A 784 34.13 16.80 -27.64
CA HIS A 784 34.25 17.38 -28.98
C HIS A 784 34.06 16.36 -30.11
N GLU A 785 34.23 15.07 -29.83
CA GLU A 785 34.12 13.98 -30.81
C GLU A 785 32.66 13.56 -31.01
N LEU A 786 31.85 13.53 -29.94
CA LEU A 786 30.45 13.09 -29.98
C LEU A 786 29.61 13.85 -31.02
N PRO A 787 29.62 15.20 -31.10
CA PRO A 787 28.81 15.94 -32.07
C PRO A 787 29.31 15.79 -33.52
N GLN A 788 30.57 15.40 -33.70
CA GLN A 788 31.17 15.18 -35.02
C GLN A 788 30.87 13.77 -35.54
N LYS A 789 30.93 12.78 -34.66
CA LYS A 789 30.73 11.37 -35.01
C LYS A 789 29.25 11.00 -35.13
N TYR A 790 28.40 11.56 -34.27
CA TYR A 790 26.99 11.20 -34.20
C TYR A 790 26.10 12.31 -34.76
N ARG A 791 25.36 11.96 -35.82
CA ARG A 791 24.47 12.88 -36.52
C ARG A 791 23.20 13.17 -35.73
N PHE A 792 22.69 12.15 -35.04
CA PHE A 792 21.46 12.25 -34.26
C PHE A 792 21.77 12.16 -32.77
N PRO A 793 21.18 13.00 -31.90
CA PRO A 793 21.57 13.03 -30.49
C PRO A 793 21.35 11.70 -29.76
N TRP A 794 20.28 10.95 -30.08
CA TRP A 794 20.03 9.62 -29.52
C TRP A 794 21.18 8.63 -29.70
N GLN A 795 22.00 8.79 -30.75
CA GLN A 795 23.16 7.92 -30.99
C GLN A 795 24.20 8.08 -29.88
N ILE A 796 24.25 9.21 -29.18
CA ILE A 796 25.12 9.40 -28.02
C ILE A 796 24.72 8.46 -26.88
N VAL A 797 23.41 8.29 -26.64
CA VAL A 797 22.89 7.40 -25.61
C VAL A 797 23.19 5.95 -25.95
N GLU A 798 22.98 5.53 -27.20
CA GLU A 798 23.25 4.16 -27.64
C GLU A 798 24.75 3.86 -27.78
N ALA A 799 25.55 4.86 -28.14
CA ALA A 799 27.00 4.75 -28.10
C ALA A 799 27.47 4.50 -26.67
N PHE A 800 26.98 5.28 -25.71
CA PHE A 800 27.28 5.07 -24.30
C PHE A 800 26.81 3.69 -23.83
N ARG A 801 25.55 3.31 -24.09
CA ARG A 801 24.98 2.01 -23.70
C ARG A 801 25.78 0.84 -24.27
N THR A 802 26.15 0.91 -25.54
CA THR A 802 26.92 -0.12 -26.24
C THR A 802 28.31 -0.25 -25.62
N THR A 803 29.02 0.87 -25.45
CA THR A 803 30.36 0.86 -24.85
C THR A 803 30.30 0.37 -23.41
N LEU A 804 29.32 0.83 -22.62
CA LEU A 804 29.07 0.40 -21.24
C LEU A 804 28.87 -1.12 -21.15
N LYS A 805 28.04 -1.70 -22.02
CA LYS A 805 27.78 -3.15 -22.03
C LYS A 805 29.00 -3.96 -22.49
N ASN A 806 29.73 -3.47 -23.49
CA ASN A 806 30.91 -4.15 -24.04
C ASN A 806 32.10 -4.14 -23.09
N THR A 807 32.22 -3.10 -22.28
CA THR A 807 33.32 -2.92 -21.32
C THR A 807 33.00 -3.45 -19.93
N ALA A 808 31.75 -3.86 -19.70
CA ALA A 808 31.30 -4.43 -18.44
C ALA A 808 32.16 -5.62 -18.00
N ARG A 809 32.62 -5.58 -16.76
CA ARG A 809 33.42 -6.64 -16.15
C ARG A 809 32.52 -7.80 -15.75
N LYS A 810 32.89 -9.01 -16.19
CA LYS A 810 32.18 -10.26 -15.84
C LYS A 810 33.08 -11.13 -14.95
N PRO A 811 32.86 -11.16 -13.62
CA PRO A 811 33.48 -12.12 -12.73
C PRO A 811 33.27 -13.57 -13.20
N SER A 812 34.12 -14.51 -12.78
CA SER A 812 34.01 -15.93 -13.15
C SER A 812 32.67 -16.56 -12.74
N GLU A 813 32.06 -16.04 -11.67
CA GLU A 813 30.75 -16.47 -11.17
C GLU A 813 29.58 -15.79 -11.90
N TRP A 814 29.84 -14.81 -12.78
CA TRP A 814 28.83 -14.09 -13.54
C TRP A 814 28.32 -14.93 -14.72
N THR A 815 27.25 -15.67 -14.49
CA THR A 815 26.69 -16.60 -15.47
C THR A 815 25.99 -15.88 -16.64
N PRO A 816 25.77 -16.57 -17.77
CA PRO A 816 24.91 -16.06 -18.85
C PRO A 816 23.49 -15.74 -18.38
N ASN A 817 22.94 -16.49 -17.41
CA ASN A 817 21.63 -16.20 -16.85
C ASN A 817 21.65 -14.90 -16.02
N MET A 818 22.71 -14.68 -15.23
CA MET A 818 22.90 -13.39 -14.54
C MET A 818 23.03 -12.25 -15.55
N SER A 819 23.70 -12.47 -16.68
CA SER A 819 23.80 -11.44 -17.73
C SER A 819 22.46 -11.05 -18.35
N LYS A 820 21.50 -11.97 -18.37
CA LYS A 820 20.13 -11.71 -18.86
C LYS A 820 19.25 -10.99 -17.83
N LEU A 821 19.58 -11.11 -16.55
CA LEU A 821 18.75 -10.61 -15.44
C LEU A 821 19.31 -9.32 -14.81
N TYR A 822 20.63 -9.19 -14.73
CA TYR A 822 21.32 -8.10 -14.05
C TYR A 822 22.18 -7.27 -15.00
N GLY A 823 21.91 -7.38 -16.31
CA GLY A 823 22.62 -6.65 -17.35
C GLY A 823 24.00 -7.22 -17.70
N ALA A 824 24.74 -6.50 -18.53
CA ALA A 824 25.93 -6.99 -19.21
C ALA A 824 27.10 -7.35 -18.27
N GLY A 825 27.06 -7.00 -17.00
CA GLY A 825 28.13 -7.22 -16.03
C GLY A 825 28.21 -6.08 -15.04
N ILE A 826 29.34 -5.97 -14.36
CA ILE A 826 29.63 -4.90 -13.41
C ILE A 826 30.33 -3.75 -14.13
N LEU A 827 29.93 -2.51 -13.84
CA LEU A 827 30.56 -1.30 -14.35
C LEU A 827 32.11 -1.35 -14.21
N ASP A 828 32.80 -0.96 -15.27
CA ASP A 828 34.25 -0.83 -15.33
C ASP A 828 34.60 0.52 -15.98
N ILE A 829 34.90 1.52 -15.16
CA ILE A 829 35.13 2.90 -15.60
C ILE A 829 36.41 3.02 -16.43
N ASP A 830 37.45 2.28 -16.07
CA ASP A 830 38.70 2.27 -16.85
C ASP A 830 38.52 1.65 -18.22
N ALA A 831 37.83 0.51 -18.32
CA ALA A 831 37.55 -0.11 -19.61
C ALA A 831 36.62 0.77 -20.46
N LEU A 832 35.57 1.33 -19.86
CA LEU A 832 34.63 2.26 -20.50
C LEU A 832 35.34 3.46 -21.11
N LEU A 833 36.21 4.13 -20.33
CA LEU A 833 36.90 5.31 -20.82
C LEU A 833 37.96 4.96 -21.86
N ASN A 834 38.54 3.76 -21.86
CA ASN A 834 39.57 3.37 -22.83
C ASN A 834 39.03 2.72 -24.11
N ALA A 835 37.73 2.43 -24.17
CA ALA A 835 37.11 1.88 -25.36
C ALA A 835 36.89 2.94 -26.44
N ASP A 836 37.02 2.53 -27.70
CA ASP A 836 36.72 3.37 -28.84
C ASP A 836 35.21 3.61 -28.97
N LEU A 837 34.83 4.78 -29.49
CA LEU A 837 33.44 5.08 -29.80
C LEU A 837 32.92 4.14 -30.90
N PRO A 838 31.76 3.49 -30.73
CA PRO A 838 31.17 2.63 -31.75
C PRO A 838 30.83 3.42 -33.01
N GLU A 839 30.87 2.74 -34.16
CA GLU A 839 30.53 3.35 -35.45
C GLU A 839 29.04 3.71 -35.50
N ALA A 840 28.73 4.90 -36.02
CA ALA A 840 27.40 5.48 -35.95
C ALA A 840 26.32 4.67 -36.69
N ASP A 841 26.71 3.94 -37.74
CA ASP A 841 25.85 3.07 -38.55
C ASP A 841 25.58 1.70 -37.91
N THR A 842 26.35 1.32 -36.89
CA THR A 842 26.13 0.09 -36.11
C THR A 842 25.14 0.29 -34.96
N LEU A 843 24.79 1.54 -34.64
CA LEU A 843 23.88 1.87 -33.55
C LEU A 843 22.44 1.78 -34.01
N THR A 844 21.65 0.98 -33.31
CA THR A 844 20.21 0.84 -33.54
C THR A 844 19.47 1.79 -32.61
N HIS A 845 18.47 2.47 -33.15
CA HIS A 845 17.65 3.36 -32.33
C HIS A 845 16.82 2.52 -31.34
N ALA A 846 16.83 2.86 -30.05
CA ALA A 846 16.21 2.06 -28.99
C ALA A 846 14.69 1.82 -29.18
N TYR A 847 14.03 2.66 -29.98
CA TYR A 847 12.62 2.54 -30.34
C TYR A 847 12.38 2.12 -31.80
N GLU A 848 13.42 1.72 -32.55
CA GLU A 848 13.26 1.19 -33.91
C GLU A 848 12.62 -0.20 -33.89
N GLY A 849 11.57 -0.40 -34.70
CA GLY A 849 10.78 -1.64 -34.69
C GLY A 849 9.96 -1.86 -33.41
N VAL A 850 10.03 -0.93 -32.46
CA VAL A 850 9.09 -0.82 -31.34
C VAL A 850 7.91 -0.03 -31.87
N SER A 851 6.71 -0.61 -31.93
CA SER A 851 5.52 0.16 -32.31
C SER A 851 5.44 1.41 -31.43
N THR A 852 5.24 2.59 -32.02
CA THR A 852 5.04 3.84 -31.25
C THR A 852 3.83 3.76 -30.33
N GLU A 853 2.95 2.81 -30.63
CA GLU A 853 2.04 2.17 -29.69
C GLU A 853 2.87 1.31 -28.71
N LEU A 854 3.19 1.83 -27.51
CA LEU A 854 3.04 0.94 -26.34
C LEU A 854 1.70 0.23 -26.57
N PRO A 855 1.64 -1.11 -26.47
CA PRO A 855 0.49 -1.89 -26.94
C PRO A 855 -0.78 -1.14 -26.57
N LYS A 856 -1.60 -0.88 -27.59
CA LYS A 856 -2.74 0.07 -27.71
C LYS A 856 -3.86 -0.09 -26.66
N ASP A 857 -3.45 -0.33 -25.44
CA ASP A 857 -4.15 -1.11 -24.45
C ASP A 857 -3.83 -0.47 -23.12
N ILE A 858 -4.70 0.44 -22.75
CA ILE A 858 -5.11 0.74 -21.37
C ILE A 858 -4.92 -0.48 -20.45
N GLY A 859 -5.21 -1.69 -20.96
CA GLY A 859 -4.93 -2.97 -20.31
C GLY A 859 -3.50 -3.26 -19.83
N PHE A 860 -2.43 -2.86 -20.53
CA PHE A 860 -1.05 -3.10 -20.06
C PHE A 860 -0.68 -2.19 -18.88
N VAL A 861 -1.22 -0.98 -18.86
CA VAL A 861 -0.99 -0.02 -17.77
C VAL A 861 -1.84 -0.41 -16.56
N GLU A 862 -3.10 -0.81 -16.77
CA GLU A 862 -3.98 -1.42 -15.75
C GLU A 862 -3.33 -2.68 -15.14
N ALA A 863 -2.79 -3.57 -15.98
CA ALA A 863 -2.09 -4.78 -15.55
C ALA A 863 -0.78 -4.45 -14.82
N GLY A 864 -0.03 -3.44 -15.28
CA GLY A 864 1.18 -2.95 -14.61
C GLY A 864 0.88 -2.38 -13.22
N HIS A 865 -0.15 -1.54 -13.09
CA HIS A 865 -0.64 -1.02 -11.81
C HIS A 865 -1.13 -2.14 -10.89
N PHE A 866 -1.87 -3.12 -11.43
CA PHE A 866 -2.34 -4.30 -10.70
C PHE A 866 -1.20 -5.20 -10.22
N VAL A 867 -0.24 -5.54 -11.09
CA VAL A 867 0.97 -6.33 -10.76
C VAL A 867 1.84 -5.59 -9.76
N TRP A 868 2.00 -4.27 -9.91
CA TRP A 868 2.72 -3.43 -8.95
C TRP A 868 2.04 -3.39 -7.59
N ASN A 869 0.71 -3.28 -7.53
CA ASN A 869 -0.06 -3.38 -6.30
C ASN A 869 0.04 -4.78 -5.67
N ILE A 870 0.09 -5.85 -6.47
CA ILE A 870 0.32 -7.23 -6.00
C ILE A 870 1.74 -7.40 -5.45
N LEU A 871 2.77 -6.91 -6.14
CA LEU A 871 4.17 -7.00 -5.70
C LEU A 871 4.42 -6.19 -4.43
N ARG A 872 3.86 -4.98 -4.37
CA ARG A 872 3.82 -4.16 -3.15
C ARG A 872 3.12 -4.87 -1.98
N ARG A 873 2.08 -5.68 -2.25
CA ARG A 873 1.36 -6.50 -1.25
C ARG A 873 2.04 -7.84 -0.94
N LYS A 874 2.86 -8.43 -1.82
CA LYS A 874 3.73 -9.56 -1.46
C LYS A 874 4.78 -9.18 -0.40
N LEU A 875 5.09 -7.89 -0.31
CA LEU A 875 5.95 -7.30 0.72
C LEU A 875 5.17 -6.81 1.98
N ARG A 876 3.82 -6.84 1.98
CA ARG A 876 2.94 -6.49 3.12
C ARG A 876 1.58 -7.23 3.07
N PRO A 877 1.21 -8.07 4.05
CA PRO A 877 -0.01 -8.86 3.99
C PRO A 877 -1.29 -7.98 4.03
N GLY A 878 -2.03 -7.96 2.91
CA GLY A 878 -3.33 -7.29 2.72
C GLY A 878 -4.08 -7.90 1.53
N PRO A 879 -5.40 -7.67 1.37
CA PRO A 879 -6.24 -8.35 0.37
C PRO A 879 -5.89 -7.87 -1.04
N THR A 880 -5.93 -8.79 -2.00
CA THR A 880 -5.73 -8.57 -3.43
C THR A 880 -6.87 -7.78 -4.05
N GLU A 881 -6.56 -6.90 -5.01
CA GLU A 881 -7.56 -6.49 -6.00
C GLU A 881 -7.95 -7.76 -6.74
N SER A 882 -9.24 -8.05 -6.83
CA SER A 882 -9.68 -9.08 -7.76
C SER A 882 -9.48 -8.54 -9.17
N ALA A 883 -9.02 -9.38 -10.09
CA ALA A 883 -8.89 -9.05 -11.52
C ALA A 883 -10.22 -8.64 -12.18
N THR A 884 -11.31 -8.59 -11.41
CA THR A 884 -12.65 -8.16 -11.80
C THR A 884 -12.77 -6.65 -12.05
N GLY A 885 -11.72 -5.87 -11.80
CA GLY A 885 -11.65 -4.44 -12.16
C GLY A 885 -10.81 -4.16 -13.41
N LEU A 886 -10.10 -5.15 -13.94
CA LEU A 886 -9.35 -5.00 -15.20
C LEU A 886 -10.32 -5.10 -16.38
N THR A 887 -10.12 -4.27 -17.39
CA THR A 887 -10.80 -4.45 -18.67
C THR A 887 -10.42 -5.81 -19.28
N GLN A 888 -11.19 -6.31 -20.25
CA GLN A 888 -10.86 -7.56 -20.96
C GLN A 888 -9.45 -7.52 -21.57
N ARG A 889 -8.99 -6.32 -21.98
CA ARG A 889 -7.62 -6.06 -22.45
C ARG A 889 -6.60 -6.11 -21.30
N GLY A 890 -6.95 -5.61 -20.11
CA GLY A 890 -6.11 -5.69 -18.90
C GLY A 890 -5.89 -7.12 -18.40
N GLN A 891 -6.89 -7.99 -18.55
CA GLN A 891 -6.74 -9.42 -18.21
C GLN A 891 -5.81 -10.14 -19.20
N LEU A 892 -5.94 -9.90 -20.50
CA LEU A 892 -5.04 -10.45 -21.53
C LEU A 892 -3.60 -9.95 -21.37
N ALA A 893 -3.41 -8.68 -21.01
CA ALA A 893 -2.10 -8.12 -20.70
C ALA A 893 -1.50 -8.73 -19.42
N LEU A 894 -2.30 -8.93 -18.37
CA LEU A 894 -1.88 -9.60 -17.14
C LEU A 894 -1.41 -11.04 -17.39
N ASP A 895 -2.08 -11.79 -18.27
CA ASP A 895 -1.65 -13.13 -18.68
C ASP A 895 -0.31 -13.10 -19.44
N ALA A 896 -0.04 -12.05 -20.22
CA ALA A 896 1.25 -11.82 -20.87
C ALA A 896 2.37 -11.48 -19.87
N PHE A 897 2.06 -10.75 -18.79
CA PHE A 897 3.01 -10.43 -17.71
C PHE A 897 3.34 -11.64 -16.81
N THR A 898 2.49 -12.66 -16.74
CA THR A 898 2.55 -13.73 -15.72
C THR A 898 3.02 -15.10 -16.20
N THR A 899 3.30 -15.30 -17.50
CA THR A 899 3.61 -16.63 -18.06
C THR A 899 5.04 -17.12 -17.76
N ARG A 900 5.17 -17.95 -16.71
CA ARG A 900 5.96 -19.21 -16.77
C ARG A 900 5.02 -20.36 -17.21
N PRO A 901 5.49 -21.42 -17.88
CA PRO A 901 4.66 -22.26 -18.74
C PRO A 901 3.54 -22.98 -17.97
N PRO A 902 2.33 -23.10 -18.54
CA PRO A 902 1.21 -23.73 -17.84
C PRO A 902 1.39 -25.25 -17.82
N VAL A 903 1.43 -25.82 -16.62
CA VAL A 903 1.02 -27.22 -16.43
C VAL A 903 -0.51 -27.23 -16.48
N ARG A 904 -1.03 -27.77 -17.58
CA ARG A 904 -2.46 -27.99 -17.88
C ARG A 904 -3.16 -28.86 -16.82
N ALA A 905 -4.45 -28.56 -16.61
CA ALA A 905 -5.56 -29.52 -16.52
C ALA A 905 -6.85 -28.72 -16.84
N VAL A 906 -7.37 -28.69 -18.07
CA VAL A 906 -8.17 -29.69 -18.82
C VAL A 906 -9.41 -30.18 -18.08
N GLU A 907 -10.59 -29.75 -18.55
CA GLU A 907 -11.70 -30.55 -19.12
C GLU A 907 -12.74 -29.52 -19.62
N SER A 908 -13.14 -29.46 -20.90
CA SER A 908 -13.85 -30.51 -21.64
C SER A 908 -13.74 -30.38 -23.17
N ALA A 909 -13.47 -31.53 -23.80
CA ALA A 909 -13.92 -31.98 -25.13
C ALA A 909 -13.51 -31.22 -26.42
N GLY A 910 -12.39 -31.71 -26.99
CA GLY A 910 -12.45 -32.35 -28.30
C GLY A 910 -12.09 -31.51 -29.53
N LEU A 911 -10.79 -31.43 -29.85
CA LEU A 911 -10.19 -31.60 -31.19
C LEU A 911 -8.65 -31.52 -31.07
N SER A 912 -7.96 -32.23 -31.96
CA SER A 912 -6.59 -32.75 -31.86
C SER A 912 -5.46 -31.76 -31.55
N ASP A 913 -4.58 -32.17 -30.62
CA ASP A 913 -3.25 -31.58 -30.37
C ASP A 913 -2.35 -31.70 -31.63
N THR A 914 -1.74 -30.58 -32.02
CA THR A 914 -0.30 -30.40 -32.42
C THR A 914 0.00 -29.13 -33.23
N VAL A 915 -0.95 -28.22 -33.49
CA VAL A 915 -0.69 -27.06 -34.40
C VAL A 915 -0.86 -25.66 -33.74
N GLY A 916 -1.21 -25.56 -32.47
CA GLY A 916 -1.58 -24.26 -31.85
C GLY A 916 -0.42 -23.31 -31.52
N THR A 917 0.76 -23.81 -31.16
CA THR A 917 1.82 -22.95 -30.58
C THR A 917 2.70 -22.31 -31.65
N GLU A 918 2.94 -22.99 -32.77
CA GLU A 918 3.75 -22.43 -33.86
C GLU A 918 2.96 -21.43 -34.72
N ALA A 919 1.63 -21.55 -34.76
CA ALA A 919 0.74 -20.61 -35.48
C ALA A 919 0.61 -19.25 -34.75
N LEU A 920 0.58 -19.26 -33.42
CA LEU A 920 0.53 -18.03 -32.61
C LEU A 920 1.87 -17.28 -32.58
N LEU A 921 2.99 -18.01 -32.61
CA LEU A 921 4.33 -17.41 -32.68
C LEU A 921 4.66 -16.86 -34.07
N ARG A 922 4.15 -17.46 -35.16
CA ARG A 922 4.38 -16.94 -36.52
C ARG A 922 3.67 -15.62 -36.79
N GLU A 923 2.56 -15.35 -36.11
CA GLU A 923 1.80 -14.11 -36.28
C GLU A 923 2.31 -12.96 -35.41
N PHE A 924 3.02 -13.26 -34.32
CA PHE A 924 3.67 -12.27 -33.47
C PHE A 924 5.02 -11.75 -34.02
N PHE A 925 5.66 -12.47 -34.95
CA PHE A 925 6.97 -12.12 -35.52
C PHE A 925 6.92 -11.69 -37.01
N LYS A 926 5.75 -11.29 -37.52
CA LYS A 926 5.59 -10.86 -38.92
C LYS A 926 4.99 -9.47 -39.14
N GLN A 927 4.99 -8.59 -38.14
CA GLN A 927 4.72 -7.16 -38.35
C GLN A 927 5.84 -6.32 -37.74
#